data_AF-A0A8H7GME1-F1
#
_entry.id   AF-A0A8H7GME1-F1
#
_cell.length_a   1.000
_cell.length_b   1.000
_cell.length_c   1.000
_cell.angle_alpha   90.00
_cell.angle_beta   90.00
_cell.angle_gamma   90.00
#
_symmetry.space_group_name_H-M   'P 1'
#
loop_
_entity.id
_entity.type
_entity.pdbx_description
1 polymer ?
#
loop_
_entity_poly.entity_id
_entity_poly.type
_entity_poly.pdbx_seq_one_letter_code
_entity_poly.pdbx_strand_id
1 'polypeptide(L)'
;MYINGHKVSFVKKVFQLAFAAHKLPRGQRQLSCNDFLANVSTLLLPTDTYIDSSMLDMEKRYFLTLHHGLENPDLYPTKEAVSELRNDALSFLLSLLLPDLVGGSNVSYDKSTNQITLNDKVQSVAGSTSLTFSDGLLHIFDFSRGNGTQPEDFLEACNIEKVYMNPRKTLYAMHFSQLARELRFYKKGNLIGDTAENQTILVDASDRDDFFDDEELSEAEAFIGEIDVDLDDIPEDDLGASSFSNRQQIMYNFIDGCVNVPNLVSRDTPRYHRLFDSKLCLRKRIDSCFKVKVSGVYHNNKTKVFFNDRYEAEAPVMAANNNSIYILKTDFTVPASFKNVMAQLISDGTMREHLDHVTVDKSSCLQTLKYLERHDLLLLRENYHGYTAFLPCGRTVWDGTQRKSNKNYVSWNSLGLVLKYLESRPAEFAKVLRGNVLEDLIYSDFGLEDSRELFRYVKSLNGDVLNISETYQEGDYNHVISLNETAISIPLNSDVLFNQGVIHMTLKVLLPSNFQISLRDLILADHASSADQGSFITFIEKYHKLASAIQLDSPSGSDYSLLMPTSELLRAFNITSDFNRLFEFLELHLISNTDAATLLTCMGIPYFEPGNLSHVIQTNKTRGTFTCHTNPLSGKTFLTLPKKQTLVGNLANDADHLVRIVNYGCSQQGSTNSSCVFLLERPLDVAWLDPPDNFLHVHIGWISVGIGIVIGVILFGFCTTTVALCLSRAGQKKTQTPELESNFTPVGSSYMPITSDEDVVPTDYDRGYETDVDMVRDEAALLLPKHGNVRAPARYDSTSPLGVPSAPRKIKTSGVIENINRDRNLPPV
;
A
#
# COMPACT_ATOMS: atom_id res chain seq x y z
N MET A 1 27.90 34.46 25.31
CA MET A 1 28.41 35.76 25.80
C MET A 1 27.91 35.94 27.21
N TYR A 2 28.79 36.37 28.11
CA TYR A 2 28.43 36.69 29.49
C TYR A 2 28.63 38.19 29.71
N ILE A 3 27.66 38.84 30.34
CA ILE A 3 27.79 40.21 30.84
C ILE A 3 27.66 40.14 32.36
N ASN A 4 28.68 40.61 33.09
CA ASN A 4 28.74 40.53 34.55
C ASN A 4 28.45 39.13 35.13
N GLY A 5 28.91 38.06 34.46
CA GLY A 5 28.69 36.67 34.89
C GLY A 5 27.34 36.07 34.48
N HIS A 6 26.45 36.84 33.85
CA HIS A 6 25.14 36.39 33.39
C HIS A 6 25.14 36.08 31.89
N LYS A 7 24.51 34.95 31.50
CA LYS A 7 24.45 34.51 30.10
C LYS A 7 23.33 35.25 29.38
N VAL A 8 23.66 35.96 28.28
CA VAL A 8 22.74 36.79 27.49
C VAL A 8 22.92 36.50 25.99
N SER A 9 23.08 35.22 25.65
CA SER A 9 23.40 34.80 24.29
C SER A 9 22.24 34.99 23.32
N PHE A 10 20.99 34.83 23.77
CA PHE A 10 19.81 34.97 22.92
C PHE A 10 19.67 36.39 22.36
N VAL A 11 19.50 37.40 23.25
CA VAL A 11 19.31 38.79 22.85
C VAL A 11 20.48 39.31 22.01
N LYS A 12 21.71 38.90 22.36
CA LYS A 12 22.90 39.21 21.57
C LYS A 12 22.79 38.68 20.14
N LYS A 13 22.42 37.40 19.97
CA LYS A 13 22.28 36.80 18.64
C LYS A 13 21.22 37.56 17.84
N VAL A 14 20.03 37.78 18.40
CA VAL A 14 18.95 38.55 17.73
C VAL A 14 19.41 39.96 17.32
N PHE A 15 20.14 40.66 18.20
CA PHE A 15 20.72 41.96 17.89
C PHE A 15 21.73 41.89 16.73
N GLN A 16 22.62 40.90 16.72
CA GLN A 16 23.57 40.72 15.62
C GLN A 16 22.88 40.49 14.27
N LEU A 17 21.74 39.79 14.26
CA LEU A 17 20.96 39.52 13.04
C LEU A 17 20.25 40.76 12.50
N ALA A 18 19.61 41.53 13.39
CA ALA A 18 18.85 42.71 12.99
C ALA A 18 19.69 43.74 12.21
N PHE A 19 21.01 43.76 12.47
CA PHE A 19 21.97 44.69 11.88
C PHE A 19 23.03 44.04 10.96
N ALA A 20 22.95 42.73 10.71
CA ALA A 20 23.86 42.06 9.78
C ALA A 20 23.78 42.69 8.37
N ALA A 21 24.92 42.77 7.68
CA ALA A 21 25.02 43.39 6.37
C ALA A 21 24.44 42.48 5.28
N HIS A 22 23.17 42.70 4.95
CA HIS A 22 22.51 42.04 3.81
C HIS A 22 22.41 43.01 2.62
N LYS A 23 22.56 42.50 1.40
CA LYS A 23 22.24 43.25 0.18
C LYS A 23 20.73 43.50 0.15
N LEU A 24 20.30 44.65 0.67
CA LEU A 24 18.91 45.09 0.65
C LEU A 24 18.40 45.26 -0.79
N PRO A 25 17.10 45.04 -1.06
CA PRO A 25 16.48 45.41 -2.32
C PRO A 25 16.76 46.90 -2.65
N ARG A 26 16.94 47.23 -3.93
CA ARG A 26 17.24 48.61 -4.37
C ARG A 26 16.21 49.59 -3.79
N GLY A 27 16.69 50.50 -2.93
CA GLY A 27 15.89 51.60 -2.36
C GLY A 27 15.71 51.58 -0.83
N GLN A 28 16.04 50.49 -0.12
CA GLN A 28 16.01 50.47 1.34
C GLN A 28 17.38 50.80 1.95
N ARG A 29 17.43 51.82 2.82
CA ARG A 29 18.63 52.19 3.58
C ARG A 29 18.80 51.21 4.74
N GLN A 30 20.00 50.64 4.88
CA GLN A 30 20.32 49.81 6.04
C GLN A 30 20.25 50.67 7.31
N LEU A 31 19.38 50.30 8.25
CA LEU A 31 19.29 50.96 9.55
C LEU A 31 20.62 50.73 10.28
N SER A 32 21.36 51.80 10.57
CA SER A 32 22.60 51.67 11.32
C SER A 32 22.30 51.48 12.81
N CYS A 33 23.19 50.79 13.53
CA CYS A 33 23.09 50.64 14.99
C CYS A 33 22.97 52.01 15.69
N ASN A 34 23.68 53.02 15.19
CA ASN A 34 23.62 54.39 15.71
C ASN A 34 22.24 55.02 15.50
N ASP A 35 21.63 54.82 14.33
CA ASP A 35 20.28 55.32 14.05
C ASP A 35 19.23 54.61 14.94
N PHE A 36 19.42 53.32 15.22
CA PHE A 36 18.54 52.53 16.07
C PHE A 36 18.59 52.95 17.55
N LEU A 37 19.78 53.30 18.06
CA LEU A 37 19.99 53.68 19.46
C LEU A 37 19.87 55.19 19.72
N ALA A 38 19.68 56.03 18.70
CA ALA A 38 19.77 57.49 18.79
C ALA A 38 18.84 58.15 19.84
N ASN A 39 17.71 57.50 20.19
CA ASN A 39 16.72 57.99 21.15
C ASN A 39 16.52 57.03 22.34
N VAL A 40 17.53 56.23 22.69
CA VAL A 40 17.44 55.26 23.78
C VAL A 40 18.24 55.73 24.97
N SER A 41 17.59 55.83 26.13
CA SER A 41 18.26 56.16 27.38
C SER A 41 18.39 54.97 28.34
N THR A 42 17.55 53.94 28.20
CA THR A 42 17.63 52.71 29.00
C THR A 42 17.43 51.45 28.17
N LEU A 43 18.24 50.43 28.40
CA LEU A 43 18.16 49.11 27.78
C LEU A 43 17.83 48.05 28.85
N LEU A 44 16.76 47.30 28.62
CA LEU A 44 16.37 46.15 29.44
C LEU A 44 16.96 44.88 28.84
N LEU A 45 17.80 44.16 29.58
CA LEU A 45 18.46 42.96 29.11
C LEU A 45 18.07 41.74 29.94
N PRO A 46 17.11 40.92 29.46
CA PRO A 46 16.83 39.63 30.07
C PRO A 46 17.98 38.65 29.83
N THR A 47 18.29 37.85 30.84
CA THR A 47 19.20 36.70 30.71
C THR A 47 18.56 35.55 29.94
N ASP A 48 19.39 34.63 29.45
CA ASP A 48 18.93 33.43 28.76
C ASP A 48 17.95 32.61 29.62
N THR A 49 18.13 32.60 30.95
CA THR A 49 17.23 31.94 31.90
C THR A 49 15.82 32.56 31.92
N TYR A 50 15.70 33.89 31.84
CA TYR A 50 14.40 34.55 31.72
C TYR A 50 13.79 34.33 30.34
N ILE A 51 14.59 34.33 29.27
CA ILE A 51 14.09 34.01 27.93
C ILE A 51 13.56 32.57 27.89
N ASP A 52 14.28 31.63 28.48
CA ASP A 52 13.88 30.22 28.54
C ASP A 52 12.59 30.00 29.35
N SER A 53 12.30 30.84 30.36
CA SER A 53 11.05 30.77 31.11
C SER A 53 9.90 31.52 30.45
N SER A 54 10.17 32.51 29.60
CA SER A 54 9.17 33.44 29.07
C SER A 54 8.78 33.14 27.61
N MET A 55 9.63 32.44 26.86
CA MET A 55 9.39 32.07 25.46
C MET A 55 9.37 30.56 25.26
N LEU A 56 8.50 30.10 24.37
CA LEU A 56 8.49 28.73 23.89
C LEU A 56 9.74 28.44 23.03
N ASP A 57 10.16 27.18 22.98
CA ASP A 57 11.32 26.78 22.17
C ASP A 57 11.16 27.14 20.68
N MET A 58 9.95 27.04 20.13
CA MET A 58 9.66 27.42 18.75
C MET A 58 9.75 28.95 18.51
N GLU A 59 9.35 29.77 19.48
CA GLU A 59 9.50 31.23 19.39
C GLU A 59 10.99 31.62 19.40
N LYS A 60 11.79 30.98 20.28
CA LYS A 60 13.24 31.19 20.31
C LYS A 60 13.90 30.76 19.00
N ARG A 61 13.51 29.61 18.44
CA ARG A 61 14.01 29.14 17.14
C ARG A 61 13.67 30.13 16.02
N TYR A 62 12.44 30.63 15.98
CA TYR A 62 12.01 31.63 14.99
C TYR A 62 12.92 32.86 14.97
N PHE A 63 13.19 33.47 16.12
CA PHE A 63 14.08 34.64 16.20
C PHE A 63 15.54 34.32 15.82
N LEU A 64 15.95 33.06 15.93
CA LEU A 64 17.30 32.60 15.63
C LEU A 64 17.45 31.98 14.22
N THR A 65 16.37 31.83 13.44
CA THR A 65 16.40 31.24 12.09
C THR A 65 17.44 31.90 11.20
N LEU A 66 17.44 33.24 11.13
CA LEU A 66 18.43 33.98 10.32
C LEU A 66 19.87 33.76 10.80
N HIS A 67 20.06 33.49 12.09
CA HIS A 67 21.38 33.21 12.63
C HIS A 67 21.89 31.86 12.19
N HIS A 68 21.01 30.85 12.23
CA HIS A 68 21.36 29.54 11.71
C HIS A 68 21.67 29.58 10.22
N GLY A 69 20.90 30.34 9.43
CA GLY A 69 21.21 30.54 8.00
C GLY A 69 22.53 31.29 7.75
N LEU A 70 22.97 32.15 8.66
CA LEU A 70 24.29 32.80 8.57
C LEU A 70 25.44 31.87 8.98
N GLU A 71 25.20 30.96 9.93
CA GLU A 71 26.17 29.94 10.35
C GLU A 71 26.25 28.78 9.34
N ASN A 72 25.13 28.46 8.68
CA ASN A 72 25.00 27.47 7.63
C ASN A 72 24.24 28.09 6.42
N PRO A 73 24.96 28.54 5.37
CA PRO A 73 24.37 29.19 4.20
C PRO A 73 23.30 28.36 3.48
N ASP A 74 23.37 27.03 3.56
CA ASP A 74 22.41 26.15 2.89
C ASP A 74 21.02 26.28 3.53
N LEU A 75 20.94 26.62 4.82
CA LEU A 75 19.67 26.84 5.54
C LEU A 75 19.18 28.29 5.47
N TYR A 76 19.73 29.10 4.56
CA TYR A 76 19.41 30.52 4.50
C TYR A 76 17.99 30.76 3.93
N PRO A 77 17.08 31.42 4.66
CA PRO A 77 15.69 31.54 4.22
C PRO A 77 15.48 32.42 2.98
N THR A 78 14.34 32.26 2.32
CA THR A 78 13.86 33.10 1.22
C THR A 78 13.79 34.59 1.58
N LYS A 79 13.88 35.47 0.57
CA LYS A 79 13.92 36.94 0.74
C LYS A 79 12.70 37.48 1.52
N GLU A 80 11.53 36.92 1.28
CA GLU A 80 10.29 37.27 1.98
C GLU A 80 10.37 36.90 3.47
N ALA A 81 10.83 35.69 3.78
CA ALA A 81 11.01 35.24 5.16
C ALA A 81 12.04 36.10 5.89
N VAL A 82 13.14 36.46 5.24
CA VAL A 82 14.17 37.38 5.80
C VAL A 82 13.56 38.74 6.18
N SER A 83 12.70 39.29 5.32
CA SER A 83 12.02 40.56 5.60
C SER A 83 11.10 40.45 6.82
N GLU A 84 10.29 39.40 6.92
CA GLU A 84 9.37 39.18 8.06
C GLU A 84 10.14 38.92 9.37
N LEU A 85 11.09 37.99 9.37
CA LEU A 85 11.94 37.64 10.51
C LEU A 85 12.69 38.86 11.05
N ARG A 86 13.22 39.71 10.16
CA ARG A 86 13.94 40.92 10.56
C ARG A 86 13.02 41.96 11.19
N ASN A 87 11.84 42.18 10.62
CA ASN A 87 10.88 43.14 11.16
C ASN A 87 10.41 42.71 12.56
N ASP A 88 10.12 41.43 12.75
CA ASP A 88 9.76 40.87 14.05
C ASP A 88 10.92 40.97 15.06
N ALA A 89 12.15 40.65 14.64
CA ALA A 89 13.34 40.80 15.48
C ALA A 89 13.59 42.26 15.88
N LEU A 90 13.43 43.22 14.96
CA LEU A 90 13.54 44.64 15.26
C LEU A 90 12.45 45.11 16.22
N SER A 91 11.20 44.67 16.01
CA SER A 91 10.07 44.99 16.91
C SER A 91 10.35 44.47 18.33
N PHE A 92 10.82 43.23 18.45
CA PHE A 92 11.23 42.65 19.73
C PHE A 92 12.37 43.46 20.38
N LEU A 93 13.42 43.80 19.65
CA LEU A 93 14.53 44.59 20.20
C LEU A 93 14.08 45.99 20.63
N LEU A 94 13.19 46.65 19.87
CA LEU A 94 12.62 47.95 20.24
C LEU A 94 11.83 47.88 21.55
N SER A 95 11.13 46.77 21.81
CA SER A 95 10.38 46.59 23.06
C SER A 95 11.26 46.50 24.32
N LEU A 96 12.55 46.21 24.14
CA LEU A 96 13.56 46.20 25.21
C LEU A 96 14.22 47.56 25.45
N LEU A 97 13.94 48.55 24.59
CA LEU A 97 14.53 49.89 24.66
C LEU A 97 13.50 50.87 25.23
N LEU A 98 13.97 51.72 26.15
CA LEU A 98 13.16 52.77 26.74
C LEU A 98 13.78 54.14 26.43
N PRO A 99 12.96 55.11 25.96
CA PRO A 99 13.45 56.43 25.57
C PRO A 99 13.89 57.27 26.77
N ASP A 100 13.30 57.04 27.94
CA ASP A 100 13.59 57.76 29.17
C ASP A 100 14.58 56.99 30.06
N LEU A 101 15.40 57.71 30.82
CA LEU A 101 16.19 57.14 31.91
C LEU A 101 15.21 56.58 32.94
N VAL A 102 15.20 55.27 33.14
CA VAL A 102 14.23 54.61 34.02
C VAL A 102 14.39 55.08 35.46
N GLY A 103 13.42 55.90 35.88
CA GLY A 103 13.18 56.39 37.24
C GLY A 103 11.77 56.97 37.40
N GLY A 104 10.78 56.46 36.67
CA GLY A 104 9.40 56.98 36.60
C GLY A 104 8.29 55.92 36.66
N SER A 105 7.16 56.33 37.27
CA SER A 105 5.82 55.72 37.53
C SER A 105 5.57 54.21 37.57
N ASN A 106 6.22 53.37 36.77
CA ASN A 106 5.98 51.92 36.68
C ASN A 106 7.17 51.06 37.13
N VAL A 107 8.18 51.73 37.69
CA VAL A 107 9.43 51.10 38.09
C VAL A 107 9.74 51.48 39.53
N SER A 108 9.78 50.48 40.41
CA SER A 108 10.10 50.66 41.83
C SER A 108 11.58 50.37 42.06
N TYR A 109 12.30 51.33 42.65
CA TYR A 109 13.72 51.18 42.99
C TYR A 109 13.86 50.89 44.49
N ASP A 110 14.37 49.70 44.82
CA ASP A 110 14.72 49.35 46.18
C ASP A 110 16.14 49.85 46.52
N LYS A 111 16.18 50.92 47.32
CA LYS A 111 17.41 51.56 47.79
C LYS A 111 18.27 50.65 48.67
N SER A 112 17.71 49.59 49.24
CA SER A 112 18.43 48.69 50.17
C SER A 112 19.21 47.58 49.43
N THR A 113 18.68 47.13 48.29
CA THR A 113 19.24 46.03 47.48
C THR A 113 19.83 46.53 46.15
N ASN A 114 19.65 47.82 45.82
CA ASN A 114 19.93 48.43 44.52
C ASN A 114 19.22 47.70 43.36
N GLN A 115 18.05 47.12 43.64
CA GLN A 115 17.24 46.41 42.65
C GLN A 115 16.18 47.31 42.04
N ILE A 116 15.87 47.04 40.78
CA ILE A 116 14.82 47.67 40.03
C ILE A 116 13.74 46.65 39.79
N THR A 117 12.52 47.00 40.18
CA THR A 117 11.33 46.18 39.97
C THR A 117 10.47 46.82 38.89
N LEU A 118 10.28 46.10 37.79
CA LEU A 118 9.38 46.50 36.70
C LEU A 118 7.97 45.99 37.01
N ASN A 119 6.99 46.90 37.00
CA ASN A 119 5.56 46.60 37.19
C ASN A 119 5.26 45.73 38.42
N ASP A 120 6.03 45.89 39.50
CA ASP A 120 5.95 45.11 40.76
C ASP A 120 6.08 43.58 40.60
N LYS A 121 6.53 43.11 39.43
CA LYS A 121 6.56 41.70 39.03
C LYS A 121 7.99 41.17 38.85
N VAL A 122 8.80 41.86 38.06
CA VAL A 122 10.14 41.38 37.68
C VAL A 122 11.22 42.25 38.31
N GLN A 123 12.17 41.61 39.00
CA GLN A 123 13.27 42.28 39.68
C GLN A 123 14.60 42.11 38.94
N SER A 124 15.39 43.17 38.91
CA SER A 124 16.79 43.13 38.45
C SER A 124 17.68 42.44 39.48
N VAL A 125 18.87 42.01 39.06
CA VAL A 125 19.83 41.34 39.96
C VAL A 125 20.30 42.27 41.09
N ALA A 126 20.35 41.74 42.33
CA ALA A 126 20.82 42.47 43.50
C ALA A 126 22.32 42.81 43.42
N GLY A 127 22.72 43.99 43.87
CA GLY A 127 24.14 44.36 44.00
C GLY A 127 24.80 45.02 42.79
N SER A 128 24.09 45.93 42.09
CA SER A 128 24.60 46.83 41.03
C SER A 128 25.00 46.17 39.70
N THR A 129 24.04 45.51 39.03
CA THR A 129 24.17 45.12 37.61
C THR A 129 23.62 46.16 36.63
N SER A 130 23.17 47.32 37.14
CA SER A 130 22.83 48.48 36.31
C SER A 130 24.13 49.09 35.77
N LEU A 131 24.47 48.79 34.52
CA LEU A 131 25.66 49.33 33.86
C LEU A 131 25.33 50.73 33.33
N THR A 132 25.97 51.75 33.90
CA THR A 132 25.84 53.14 33.46
C THR A 132 26.83 53.42 32.33
N PHE A 133 26.34 53.87 31.19
CA PHE A 133 27.12 54.33 30.06
C PHE A 133 27.09 55.87 29.99
N SER A 134 27.91 56.46 29.11
CA SER A 134 27.98 57.92 28.91
C SER A 134 26.65 58.55 28.46
N ASP A 135 25.79 57.75 27.87
CA ASP A 135 24.63 58.09 27.06
C ASP A 135 23.39 57.26 27.39
N GLY A 136 23.46 56.36 28.38
CA GLY A 136 22.33 55.54 28.77
C GLY A 136 22.63 54.57 29.91
N LEU A 137 21.66 53.71 30.20
CA LEU A 137 21.71 52.79 31.33
C LEU A 137 21.21 51.39 30.94
N LEU A 138 21.90 50.35 31.38
CA LEU A 138 21.59 48.95 31.05
C LEU A 138 21.22 48.19 32.31
N HIS A 139 20.01 47.63 32.34
CA HIS A 139 19.54 46.78 33.43
C HIS A 139 19.57 45.31 33.02
N ILE A 140 20.26 44.49 33.81
CA ILE A 140 20.27 43.04 33.63
C ILE A 140 19.25 42.42 34.58
N PHE A 141 18.33 41.66 34.01
CA PHE A 141 17.34 40.88 34.75
C PHE A 141 17.79 39.43 34.76
N ASP A 142 17.98 38.85 35.95
CA ASP A 142 18.22 37.42 36.11
C ASP A 142 17.35 36.82 37.22
N PHE A 143 17.01 35.55 37.07
CA PHE A 143 16.21 34.79 38.02
C PHE A 143 17.12 33.98 38.96
N SER A 144 17.05 34.24 40.27
CA SER A 144 17.72 33.40 41.27
C SER A 144 16.79 32.26 41.71
N ARG A 145 17.16 31.01 41.41
CA ARG A 145 16.45 29.76 41.76
C ARG A 145 16.16 29.53 43.27
N GLY A 146 16.51 30.48 44.14
CA GLY A 146 16.54 30.31 45.61
C GLY A 146 15.20 30.41 46.33
N ASN A 147 14.18 31.05 45.76
CA ASN A 147 12.85 31.15 46.37
C ASN A 147 11.88 30.31 45.55
N GLY A 148 11.27 29.27 46.15
CA GLY A 148 10.47 28.22 45.49
C GLY A 148 9.18 28.65 44.76
N THR A 149 9.11 29.87 44.25
CA THR A 149 8.08 30.38 43.34
C THR A 149 8.54 30.22 41.90
N GLN A 150 7.64 29.82 41.00
CA GLN A 150 7.95 29.75 39.56
C GLN A 150 8.39 31.14 39.05
N PRO A 151 9.36 31.21 38.11
CA PRO A 151 9.77 32.49 37.52
C PRO A 151 8.57 33.16 36.85
N GLU A 152 8.32 34.42 37.16
CA GLU A 152 7.33 35.22 36.45
C GLU A 152 7.80 35.45 35.00
N ASP A 153 6.85 35.48 34.07
CA ASP A 153 7.11 35.69 32.64
C ASP A 153 7.59 37.13 32.41
N PHE A 154 8.83 37.26 31.94
CA PHE A 154 9.47 38.56 31.70
C PHE A 154 8.75 39.38 30.63
N LEU A 155 8.29 38.71 29.57
CA LEU A 155 7.62 39.38 28.45
C LEU A 155 6.25 39.87 28.90
N GLU A 156 5.50 39.04 29.62
CA GLU A 156 4.21 39.45 30.19
C GLU A 156 4.37 40.61 31.19
N ALA A 157 5.36 40.53 32.07
CA ALA A 157 5.64 41.58 33.04
C ALA A 157 6.04 42.91 32.40
N CYS A 158 6.74 42.87 31.26
CA CYS A 158 7.10 44.07 30.49
C CYS A 158 6.01 44.50 29.49
N ASN A 159 4.87 43.81 29.44
CA ASN A 159 3.81 44.03 28.44
C ASN A 159 4.34 43.95 26.99
N ILE A 160 5.29 43.04 26.75
CA ILE A 160 5.86 42.73 25.43
C ILE A 160 4.99 41.65 24.80
N GLU A 161 4.40 41.95 23.64
CA GLU A 161 3.60 41.00 22.89
C GLU A 161 4.47 39.85 22.37
N LYS A 162 4.06 38.61 22.65
CA LYS A 162 4.75 37.42 22.14
C LYS A 162 4.43 37.25 20.66
N VAL A 163 5.40 36.71 19.91
CA VAL A 163 5.18 36.44 18.48
C VAL A 163 4.13 35.35 18.33
N TYR A 164 3.05 35.70 17.64
CA TYR A 164 2.00 34.75 17.30
C TYR A 164 2.52 33.70 16.30
N MET A 165 2.78 32.47 16.79
CA MET A 165 3.33 31.36 16.00
C MET A 165 2.27 30.69 15.13
N ASN A 166 1.82 31.38 14.08
CA ASN A 166 1.01 30.78 13.01
C ASN A 166 1.82 29.68 12.26
N PRO A 167 1.18 28.87 11.40
CA PRO A 167 1.90 27.81 10.68
C PRO A 167 3.05 28.34 9.82
N ARG A 168 2.90 29.49 9.14
CA ARG A 168 3.96 30.12 8.33
C ARG A 168 5.21 30.44 9.15
N LYS A 169 5.07 31.10 10.29
CA LYS A 169 6.19 31.43 11.18
C LYS A 169 6.80 30.17 11.78
N THR A 170 5.98 29.16 12.05
CA THR A 170 6.47 27.84 12.51
C THR A 170 7.31 27.16 11.42
N LEU A 171 6.90 27.21 10.15
CA LEU A 171 7.68 26.71 9.01
C LEU A 171 9.00 27.48 8.85
N TYR A 172 8.98 28.81 8.98
CA TYR A 172 10.22 29.62 8.99
C TYR A 172 11.17 29.22 10.14
N ALA A 173 10.64 28.97 11.33
CA ALA A 173 11.42 28.50 12.47
C ALA A 173 12.07 27.11 12.24
N MET A 174 11.55 26.35 11.28
CA MET A 174 12.03 25.01 10.91
C MET A 174 12.79 24.99 9.57
N HIS A 175 13.05 26.15 8.96
CA HIS A 175 13.72 26.28 7.65
C HIS A 175 12.95 25.65 6.48
N PHE A 176 11.62 25.85 6.43
CA PHE A 176 10.76 25.49 5.28
C PHE A 176 10.21 26.75 4.60
N SER A 177 11.10 27.72 4.34
CA SER A 177 10.71 29.01 3.80
C SER A 177 10.40 28.95 2.30
N GLN A 178 11.02 28.01 1.57
CA GLN A 178 10.73 27.74 0.16
C GLN A 178 9.29 27.24 -0.04
N LEU A 179 8.83 26.26 0.73
CA LEU A 179 7.44 25.78 0.71
C LEU A 179 6.43 26.92 0.95
N ALA A 180 6.72 27.82 1.89
CA ALA A 180 5.86 28.98 2.14
C ALA A 180 5.83 29.96 0.95
N ARG A 181 6.96 30.13 0.24
CA ARG A 181 7.05 30.91 -1.00
C ARG A 181 6.24 30.27 -2.12
N GLU A 182 6.33 28.94 -2.27
CA GLU A 182 5.57 28.18 -3.26
C GLU A 182 4.05 28.23 -3.00
N LEU A 183 3.61 28.06 -1.75
CA LEU A 183 2.21 28.24 -1.35
C LEU A 183 1.69 29.63 -1.70
N ARG A 184 2.51 30.67 -1.51
CA ARG A 184 2.16 32.03 -1.91
C ARG A 184 2.06 32.16 -3.43
N PHE A 185 2.99 31.57 -4.17
CA PHE A 185 2.99 31.55 -5.64
C PHE A 185 1.68 30.95 -6.19
N TYR A 186 1.22 29.83 -5.62
CA TYR A 186 -0.06 29.21 -5.99
C TYR A 186 -1.31 29.88 -5.39
N LYS A 187 -1.16 31.05 -4.73
CA LYS A 187 -2.24 31.78 -4.05
C LYS A 187 -2.93 30.96 -2.96
N LYS A 188 -2.17 30.14 -2.25
CA LYS A 188 -2.57 29.27 -1.12
C LYS A 188 -1.94 29.67 0.21
N GLY A 189 -1.33 30.85 0.30
CA GLY A 189 -0.74 31.36 1.54
C GLY A 189 -1.73 31.51 2.71
N ASN A 190 -3.05 31.50 2.47
CA ASN A 190 -4.07 31.48 3.52
C ASN A 190 -4.11 30.15 4.30
N LEU A 191 -3.58 29.06 3.74
CA LEU A 191 -3.46 27.77 4.43
C LEU A 191 -2.41 27.80 5.55
N ILE A 192 -1.43 28.71 5.49
CA ILE A 192 -0.37 28.83 6.50
C ILE A 192 -0.35 30.18 7.22
N GLY A 193 -1.16 31.14 6.77
CA GLY A 193 -1.23 32.49 7.33
C GLY A 193 -2.04 32.58 8.62
N ASP A 194 -2.45 33.79 8.98
CA ASP A 194 -3.14 34.06 10.26
C ASP A 194 -4.56 33.48 10.34
N THR A 195 -5.16 33.20 9.18
CA THR A 195 -6.50 32.58 9.06
C THR A 195 -6.48 31.05 9.10
N ALA A 196 -5.29 30.45 9.22
CA ALA A 196 -5.13 29.00 9.23
C ALA A 196 -5.56 28.44 10.58
N GLU A 197 -6.53 27.53 10.59
CA GLU A 197 -7.08 26.94 11.82
C GLU A 197 -7.45 25.47 11.63
N ASN A 198 -7.28 24.68 12.69
CA ASN A 198 -7.71 23.30 12.82
C ASN A 198 -7.37 22.41 11.63
N GLN A 199 -6.08 22.29 11.31
CA GLN A 199 -5.60 21.47 10.20
C GLN A 199 -4.32 20.73 10.56
N THR A 200 -4.03 19.68 9.81
CA THR A 200 -2.74 18.98 9.87
C THR A 200 -1.99 19.22 8.57
N ILE A 201 -0.73 19.64 8.68
CA ILE A 201 0.14 19.97 7.55
C ILE A 201 1.24 18.91 7.50
N LEU A 202 1.37 18.26 6.35
CA LEU A 202 2.45 17.34 6.04
C LEU A 202 3.52 18.09 5.25
N VAL A 203 4.76 17.96 5.70
CA VAL A 203 5.91 18.61 5.07
C VAL A 203 6.96 17.55 4.82
N ASP A 204 7.50 17.53 3.61
CA ASP A 204 8.52 16.57 3.23
C ASP A 204 9.88 17.07 3.68
N ALA A 205 10.77 16.16 4.11
CA ALA A 205 12.11 16.57 4.53
C ALA A 205 12.92 17.25 3.41
N SER A 206 12.60 16.90 2.16
CA SER A 206 13.12 17.47 0.91
C SER A 206 12.65 18.91 0.66
N ASP A 207 11.58 19.38 1.31
CA ASP A 207 11.10 20.78 1.18
C ASP A 207 11.94 21.78 2.01
N ARG A 208 12.94 21.29 2.75
CA ARG A 208 13.74 22.12 3.66
C ARG A 208 14.68 23.00 2.85
N ASP A 209 14.97 24.20 3.37
CA ASP A 209 15.71 25.25 2.65
C ASP A 209 17.11 24.82 2.16
N ASP A 210 17.70 23.75 2.71
CA ASP A 210 19.01 23.19 2.35
C ASP A 210 18.97 22.04 1.32
N PHE A 211 17.79 21.66 0.84
CA PHE A 211 17.63 20.84 -0.35
C PHE A 211 17.50 21.76 -1.56
N PHE A 212 18.31 21.49 -2.59
CA PHE A 212 18.34 22.29 -3.82
C PHE A 212 17.94 21.41 -5.01
N ASP A 213 16.97 21.88 -5.80
CA ASP A 213 16.70 21.34 -7.13
C ASP A 213 17.74 21.84 -8.13
N ASP A 214 18.06 21.03 -9.14
CA ASP A 214 19.11 21.29 -10.16
C ASP A 214 18.98 22.66 -10.86
N GLU A 215 17.77 23.21 -10.98
CA GLU A 215 17.53 24.56 -11.55
C GLU A 215 17.87 25.71 -10.57
N GLU A 216 17.66 25.51 -9.26
CA GLU A 216 17.86 26.55 -8.24
C GLU A 216 19.34 26.65 -7.79
N LEU A 217 20.13 25.60 -8.00
CA LEU A 217 21.59 25.64 -7.93
C LEU A 217 22.17 26.74 -8.82
N SER A 218 21.61 26.97 -10.01
CA SER A 218 22.11 28.00 -10.93
C SER A 218 21.91 29.45 -10.44
N GLU A 219 20.89 29.72 -9.62
CA GLU A 219 20.66 31.03 -8.99
C GLU A 219 21.36 31.16 -7.63
N ALA A 220 21.50 30.06 -6.88
CA ALA A 220 22.24 30.00 -5.62
C ALA A 220 23.77 30.12 -5.83
N GLU A 221 24.32 29.48 -6.87
CA GLU A 221 25.72 29.59 -7.31
C GLU A 221 26.10 31.02 -7.71
N ALA A 222 25.13 31.80 -8.21
CA ALA A 222 25.32 33.22 -8.50
C ALA A 222 25.35 34.08 -7.22
N PHE A 223 24.88 33.57 -6.08
CA PHE A 223 24.76 34.28 -4.80
C PHE A 223 25.85 33.88 -3.79
N ILE A 224 26.35 32.64 -3.83
CA ILE A 224 27.34 32.08 -2.91
C ILE A 224 28.41 31.40 -3.78
N GLY A 225 29.58 32.02 -3.90
CA GLY A 225 30.60 31.59 -4.86
C GLY A 225 31.03 30.14 -4.69
N GLU A 226 31.15 29.45 -5.83
CA GLU A 226 31.75 28.13 -6.11
C GLU A 226 31.94 27.19 -4.90
N ILE A 227 31.01 26.23 -4.76
CA ILE A 227 31.20 25.01 -3.96
C ILE A 227 30.98 23.82 -4.89
N ASP A 228 32.00 22.98 -5.05
CA ASP A 228 31.91 21.69 -5.75
C ASP A 228 31.14 20.69 -4.88
N VAL A 229 30.00 20.17 -5.36
CA VAL A 229 29.29 19.05 -4.75
C VAL A 229 29.11 17.94 -5.80
N ASP A 230 29.57 16.73 -5.47
CA ASP A 230 29.41 15.52 -6.28
C ASP A 230 27.93 15.06 -6.28
N LEU A 231 27.35 14.92 -7.47
CA LEU A 231 25.91 14.76 -7.76
C LEU A 231 25.44 13.29 -7.91
N ASP A 232 26.19 12.30 -7.41
CA ASP A 232 25.97 10.89 -7.76
C ASP A 232 25.04 10.08 -6.81
N ASP A 233 24.38 10.69 -5.82
CA ASP A 233 23.58 9.97 -4.81
C ASP A 233 22.12 10.46 -4.65
N ILE A 234 21.37 10.61 -5.76
CA ILE A 234 19.90 10.72 -5.70
C ILE A 234 19.28 9.37 -6.06
N PRO A 235 18.42 8.77 -5.20
CA PRO A 235 17.70 7.55 -5.56
C PRO A 235 16.71 7.84 -6.68
N GLU A 236 16.92 7.23 -7.86
CA GLU A 236 15.89 7.09 -8.90
C GLU A 236 14.78 6.14 -8.40
N ASP A 237 13.87 6.61 -7.55
CA ASP A 237 12.78 5.76 -7.08
C ASP A 237 11.52 6.56 -6.70
N ASP A 238 10.97 7.35 -7.63
CA ASP A 238 9.51 7.49 -7.75
C ASP A 238 9.14 8.05 -9.15
N LEU A 239 9.35 7.25 -10.20
CA LEU A 239 8.70 7.44 -11.51
C LEU A 239 7.22 7.05 -11.41
N GLY A 240 6.49 7.70 -10.50
CA GLY A 240 5.05 7.75 -10.52
C GLY A 240 4.64 8.89 -11.45
N ALA A 241 4.33 8.58 -12.71
CA ALA A 241 3.69 9.53 -13.61
C ALA A 241 2.45 10.12 -12.90
N SER A 242 2.56 11.36 -12.43
CA SER A 242 1.59 11.92 -11.49
C SER A 242 0.38 12.43 -12.28
N SER A 243 -0.77 11.78 -12.08
CA SER A 243 -2.04 12.23 -12.67
C SER A 243 -2.57 13.56 -12.10
N PHE A 244 -1.73 14.28 -11.35
CA PHE A 244 -2.05 15.48 -10.59
C PHE A 244 -0.93 16.50 -10.77
N SER A 245 -1.32 17.77 -10.97
CA SER A 245 -0.38 18.90 -10.99
C SER A 245 0.28 19.13 -9.62
N ASN A 246 1.44 19.77 -9.58
CA ASN A 246 2.11 20.19 -8.33
C ASN A 246 1.17 20.97 -7.41
N ARG A 247 0.32 21.82 -7.98
CA ARG A 247 -0.71 22.54 -7.21
C ARG A 247 -1.70 21.60 -6.51
N GLN A 248 -2.08 20.48 -7.13
CA GLN A 248 -2.96 19.49 -6.51
C GLN A 248 -2.22 18.65 -5.48
N GLN A 249 -0.96 18.30 -5.75
CA GLN A 249 -0.07 17.62 -4.81
C GLN A 249 0.05 18.40 -3.49
N ILE A 250 0.33 19.70 -3.56
CA ILE A 250 0.40 20.57 -2.37
C ILE A 250 -0.90 20.56 -1.58
N MET A 251 -2.07 20.56 -2.23
CA MET A 251 -3.36 20.55 -1.53
C MET A 251 -3.61 19.24 -0.78
N TYR A 252 -2.97 18.14 -1.19
CA TYR A 252 -3.07 16.84 -0.52
C TYR A 252 -2.27 16.79 0.77
N ASN A 253 -1.20 17.59 0.88
CA ASN A 253 -0.39 17.73 2.08
C ASN A 253 -1.12 18.43 3.25
N PHE A 254 -2.31 18.99 3.00
CA PHE A 254 -3.15 19.59 4.04
C PHE A 254 -4.35 18.71 4.34
N ILE A 255 -4.53 18.35 5.61
CA ILE A 255 -5.60 17.50 6.12
C ILE A 255 -6.52 18.33 7.03
N ASP A 256 -7.82 18.08 6.92
CA ASP A 256 -8.84 18.72 7.74
C ASP A 256 -8.84 18.13 9.16
N GLY A 257 -8.69 19.02 10.14
CA GLY A 257 -8.60 18.65 11.56
C GLY A 257 -7.17 18.57 12.09
N CYS A 258 -7.01 18.98 13.34
CA CYS A 258 -5.76 18.86 14.08
C CYS A 258 -5.57 17.44 14.62
N VAL A 259 -4.56 16.73 14.14
CA VAL A 259 -4.29 15.34 14.53
C VAL A 259 -2.97 15.27 15.29
N ASN A 260 -3.02 14.92 16.58
CA ASN A 260 -1.84 14.69 17.41
C ASN A 260 -1.81 13.22 17.87
N VAL A 261 -1.29 12.35 17.02
CA VAL A 261 -1.27 10.89 17.24
C VAL A 261 -0.56 10.50 18.55
N PRO A 262 0.60 11.09 18.92
CA PRO A 262 1.25 10.82 20.21
C PRO A 262 0.36 10.98 21.45
N ASN A 263 -0.67 11.83 21.39
CA ASN A 263 -1.63 12.01 22.49
C ASN A 263 -2.81 11.02 22.44
N LEU A 264 -3.00 10.34 21.31
CA LEU A 264 -4.12 9.41 21.06
C LEU A 264 -3.73 7.95 21.31
N VAL A 265 -2.43 7.63 21.18
CA VAL A 265 -1.90 6.30 21.48
C VAL A 265 -1.26 6.25 22.87
N SER A 266 -1.51 5.16 23.57
CA SER A 266 -0.99 4.93 24.92
C SER A 266 -0.72 3.44 25.14
N ARG A 267 -0.31 3.04 26.36
CA ARG A 267 -0.21 1.61 26.69
C ARG A 267 -1.56 0.90 26.68
N ASP A 268 -2.63 1.63 27.00
CA ASP A 268 -3.99 1.09 27.06
C ASP A 268 -4.64 1.09 25.67
N THR A 269 -4.27 2.06 24.83
CA THR A 269 -4.68 2.20 23.42
C THR A 269 -3.46 2.16 22.51
N PRO A 270 -2.83 0.99 22.29
CA PRO A 270 -1.54 0.91 21.59
C PRO A 270 -1.62 1.21 20.09
N ARG A 271 -2.84 1.34 19.54
CA ARG A 271 -3.10 1.57 18.12
C ARG A 271 -4.15 2.65 17.94
N TYR A 272 -4.00 3.44 16.88
CA TYR A 272 -4.95 4.45 16.45
C TYR A 272 -5.04 4.43 14.92
N HIS A 273 -6.25 4.48 14.38
CA HIS A 273 -6.50 4.47 12.94
C HIS A 273 -7.72 5.34 12.62
N ARG A 274 -7.59 6.25 11.66
CA ARG A 274 -8.72 7.05 11.16
C ARG A 274 -8.45 7.59 9.76
N LEU A 275 -9.50 7.71 8.95
CA LEU A 275 -9.49 8.41 7.68
C LEU A 275 -9.88 9.88 7.90
N PHE A 276 -9.16 10.80 7.25
CA PHE A 276 -9.45 12.22 7.27
C PHE A 276 -9.57 12.77 5.86
N ASP A 277 -10.32 13.85 5.67
CA ASP A 277 -10.38 14.56 4.38
C ASP A 277 -9.13 15.42 4.19
N SER A 278 -8.54 15.39 3.00
CA SER A 278 -7.55 16.37 2.58
C SER A 278 -8.22 17.63 2.01
N LYS A 279 -7.45 18.71 1.87
CA LYS A 279 -7.90 19.92 1.16
C LYS A 279 -7.91 19.75 -0.36
N LEU A 280 -7.45 18.61 -0.89
CA LEU A 280 -7.55 18.27 -2.31
C LEU A 280 -8.94 17.70 -2.62
N CYS A 281 -9.79 18.51 -3.27
CA CYS A 281 -11.15 18.08 -3.65
C CYS A 281 -11.34 18.19 -5.17
N LEU A 282 -11.72 17.07 -5.81
CA LEU A 282 -11.95 16.98 -7.26
C LEU A 282 -13.36 16.52 -7.57
N ARG A 283 -14.28 17.50 -7.70
CA ARG A 283 -15.68 17.25 -8.06
C ARG A 283 -15.87 16.52 -9.38
N LYS A 284 -14.94 16.69 -10.32
CA LYS A 284 -15.00 16.02 -11.63
C LYS A 284 -14.68 14.52 -11.58
N ARG A 285 -13.98 14.08 -10.53
CA ARG A 285 -13.43 12.73 -10.43
C ARG A 285 -14.14 11.89 -9.37
N ILE A 286 -14.27 12.39 -8.15
CA ILE A 286 -14.76 11.64 -6.98
C ILE A 286 -15.90 12.32 -6.21
N ASP A 287 -16.43 13.44 -6.72
CA ASP A 287 -17.42 14.33 -6.07
C ASP A 287 -17.13 14.72 -4.61
N SER A 288 -15.88 14.60 -4.19
CA SER A 288 -15.48 14.71 -2.77
C SER A 288 -14.01 15.12 -2.64
N CYS A 289 -13.53 15.13 -1.41
CA CYS A 289 -12.13 15.37 -1.08
C CYS A 289 -11.39 14.02 -0.94
N PHE A 290 -10.14 13.99 -1.35
CA PHE A 290 -9.33 12.78 -1.23
C PHE A 290 -9.08 12.49 0.24
N LYS A 291 -9.25 11.23 0.65
CA LYS A 291 -8.97 10.80 2.01
C LYS A 291 -7.48 10.62 2.23
N VAL A 292 -7.02 10.87 3.45
CA VAL A 292 -5.70 10.53 3.96
C VAL A 292 -5.89 9.62 5.15
N LYS A 293 -5.18 8.49 5.15
CA LYS A 293 -5.21 7.54 6.24
C LYS A 293 -4.15 7.88 7.26
N VAL A 294 -4.54 8.02 8.53
CA VAL A 294 -3.63 8.31 9.63
C VAL A 294 -3.62 7.13 10.59
N SER A 295 -2.45 6.54 10.80
CA SER A 295 -2.26 5.44 11.73
C SER A 295 -1.14 5.71 12.73
N GLY A 296 -1.31 5.18 13.94
CA GLY A 296 -0.39 5.34 15.05
C GLY A 296 -0.16 4.03 15.78
N VAL A 297 1.09 3.69 16.06
CA VAL A 297 1.46 2.49 16.80
C VAL A 297 2.38 2.86 17.96
N TYR A 298 2.00 2.46 19.17
CA TYR A 298 2.82 2.56 20.36
C TYR A 298 3.56 1.24 20.60
N HIS A 299 4.88 1.25 20.42
CA HIS A 299 5.73 0.08 20.62
C HIS A 299 7.08 0.46 21.23
N ASN A 300 7.58 -0.32 22.20
CA ASN A 300 8.87 -0.07 22.88
C ASN A 300 9.01 1.35 23.47
N ASN A 301 7.96 1.87 24.13
CA ASN A 301 7.92 3.25 24.66
C ASN A 301 8.12 4.34 23.59
N LYS A 302 7.95 4.03 22.31
CA LYS A 302 8.01 4.98 21.20
C LYS A 302 6.70 4.93 20.43
N THR A 303 6.23 6.11 20.03
CA THR A 303 5.11 6.24 19.10
C THR A 303 5.67 6.34 17.69
N LYS A 304 5.15 5.53 16.78
CA LYS A 304 5.35 5.68 15.34
C LYS A 304 4.04 6.14 14.70
N VAL A 305 4.15 7.10 13.79
CA VAL A 305 3.01 7.68 13.07
C VAL A 305 3.21 7.41 11.58
N PHE A 306 2.16 6.98 10.90
CA PHE A 306 2.19 6.72 9.47
C PHE A 306 1.01 7.39 8.78
N PHE A 307 1.27 7.92 7.58
CA PHE A 307 0.25 8.40 6.66
C PHE A 307 0.17 7.44 5.47
N ASN A 308 -1.05 7.13 5.02
CA ASN A 308 -1.33 6.22 3.90
C ASN A 308 -0.52 4.90 3.93
N ASP A 309 -0.30 4.34 5.12
CA ASP A 309 0.46 3.10 5.36
C ASP A 309 1.94 3.07 4.92
N ARG A 310 2.47 4.15 4.33
CA ARG A 310 3.85 4.18 3.81
C ARG A 310 4.70 5.26 4.45
N TYR A 311 4.13 6.44 4.67
CA TYR A 311 4.89 7.64 5.00
C TYR A 311 5.05 7.76 6.52
N GLU A 312 6.22 7.37 7.03
CA GLU A 312 6.55 7.51 8.45
C GLU A 312 6.83 8.99 8.78
N ALA A 313 6.20 9.47 9.86
CA ALA A 313 6.32 10.85 10.32
C ALA A 313 7.03 10.94 11.67
N GLU A 314 7.71 12.06 11.89
CA GLU A 314 8.21 12.44 13.22
C GLU A 314 7.08 12.96 14.13
N ALA A 315 7.42 13.29 15.38
CA ALA A 315 6.45 13.89 16.29
C ALA A 315 5.99 15.27 15.76
N PRO A 316 4.70 15.61 15.87
CA PRO A 316 4.19 16.85 15.30
C PRO A 316 4.68 18.07 16.07
N VAL A 317 4.95 19.14 15.34
CA VAL A 317 5.13 20.48 15.90
C VAL A 317 3.79 21.19 15.91
N MET A 318 3.37 21.66 17.08
CA MET A 318 2.10 22.38 17.24
C MET A 318 2.29 23.87 16.96
N ALA A 319 1.55 24.39 15.99
CA ALA A 319 1.40 25.81 15.72
C ALA A 319 0.09 26.34 16.32
N ALA A 320 -0.05 27.67 16.38
CA ALA A 320 -1.24 28.33 16.92
C ALA A 320 -2.52 27.92 16.17
N ASN A 321 -3.71 28.16 16.77
CA ASN A 321 -5.02 27.80 16.22
C ASN A 321 -5.23 26.30 15.92
N ASN A 322 -4.69 25.41 16.76
CA ASN A 322 -4.79 23.96 16.58
C ASN A 322 -4.29 23.51 15.19
N ASN A 323 -3.10 23.97 14.80
CA ASN A 323 -2.45 23.47 13.59
C ASN A 323 -1.32 22.52 14.00
N SER A 324 -1.28 21.31 13.42
CA SER A 324 -0.21 20.34 13.66
C SER A 324 0.62 20.15 12.40
N ILE A 325 1.94 20.27 12.50
CA ILE A 325 2.86 20.10 11.37
C ILE A 325 3.67 18.82 11.59
N TYR A 326 3.58 17.87 10.66
CA TYR A 326 4.39 16.66 10.64
C TYR A 326 5.48 16.79 9.58
N ILE A 327 6.69 16.38 9.95
CA ILE A 327 7.81 16.22 9.01
C ILE A 327 7.89 14.75 8.63
N LEU A 328 7.82 14.49 7.33
CA LEU A 328 7.86 13.16 6.73
C LEU A 328 9.27 12.84 6.27
N LYS A 329 9.65 11.56 6.39
CA LYS A 329 10.99 11.09 5.97
C LYS A 329 11.13 10.90 4.46
N THR A 330 10.00 10.81 3.77
CA THR A 330 9.89 10.48 2.34
C THR A 330 8.75 11.30 1.76
N ASP A 331 8.90 11.71 0.50
CA ASP A 331 7.96 12.61 -0.18
C ASP A 331 6.53 12.08 -0.19
N PHE A 332 5.60 12.88 0.32
CA PHE A 332 4.21 12.49 0.44
C PHE A 332 3.50 12.62 -0.89
N THR A 333 3.31 11.52 -1.59
CA THR A 333 2.66 11.55 -2.90
C THR A 333 1.15 11.30 -2.83
N VAL A 334 0.42 11.95 -3.74
CA VAL A 334 -1.01 11.67 -3.99
C VAL A 334 -1.22 10.21 -4.39
N PRO A 335 -2.41 9.63 -4.13
CA PRO A 335 -2.70 8.26 -4.51
C PRO A 335 -2.47 8.02 -6.00
N ALA A 336 -1.75 6.96 -6.35
CA ALA A 336 -1.42 6.61 -7.73
C ALA A 336 -2.64 6.07 -8.51
N SER A 337 -2.48 5.85 -9.82
CA SER A 337 -3.52 5.24 -10.65
C SER A 337 -3.86 3.81 -10.22
N PHE A 338 -5.06 3.33 -10.54
CA PHE A 338 -5.51 1.98 -10.21
C PHE A 338 -4.50 0.90 -10.66
N LYS A 339 -3.98 1.02 -11.88
CA LYS A 339 -2.92 0.14 -12.43
C LYS A 339 -1.64 0.18 -11.59
N ASN A 340 -1.17 1.36 -11.22
CA ASN A 340 0.08 1.53 -10.47
C ASN A 340 -0.06 1.03 -9.03
N VAL A 341 -1.18 1.30 -8.37
CA VAL A 341 -1.51 0.75 -7.05
C VAL A 341 -1.53 -0.78 -7.09
N MET A 342 -2.15 -1.38 -8.12
CA MET A 342 -2.12 -2.82 -8.30
C MET A 342 -0.71 -3.39 -8.50
N ALA A 343 0.17 -2.67 -9.21
CA ALA A 343 1.57 -3.06 -9.35
C ALA A 343 2.33 -2.93 -8.01
N GLN A 344 2.11 -1.86 -7.26
CA GLN A 344 2.70 -1.62 -5.94
C GLN A 344 2.28 -2.70 -4.93
N LEU A 345 1.02 -3.15 -4.93
CA LEU A 345 0.54 -4.24 -4.07
C LEU A 345 1.29 -5.57 -4.29
N ILE A 346 1.76 -5.81 -5.52
CA ILE A 346 2.46 -7.04 -5.90
C ILE A 346 3.97 -6.92 -5.63
N SER A 347 4.50 -5.69 -5.65
CA SER A 347 5.91 -5.41 -5.40
C SER A 347 6.34 -5.77 -3.97
N ASP A 348 7.55 -6.32 -3.84
CA ASP A 348 8.12 -6.73 -2.57
C ASP A 348 8.73 -5.53 -1.85
N GLY A 349 7.91 -4.65 -1.28
CA GLY A 349 8.47 -3.64 -0.36
C GLY A 349 7.59 -2.47 0.06
N THR A 350 6.60 -2.04 -0.73
CA THR A 350 6.00 -0.70 -0.53
C THR A 350 4.79 -0.66 0.40
N MET A 351 4.01 -1.74 0.53
CA MET A 351 2.76 -1.76 1.33
C MET A 351 2.69 -2.86 2.42
N ARG A 352 3.70 -3.74 2.50
CA ARG A 352 3.58 -5.04 3.21
C ARG A 352 3.70 -4.95 4.73
N GLU A 353 4.19 -3.84 5.28
CA GLU A 353 4.44 -3.72 6.72
C GLU A 353 3.34 -3.01 7.52
N HIS A 354 2.37 -2.36 6.87
CA HIS A 354 1.48 -1.40 7.57
C HIS A 354 -0.02 -1.56 7.30
N LEU A 355 -0.43 -2.43 6.36
CA LEU A 355 -1.83 -2.84 6.27
C LEU A 355 -2.19 -3.73 7.46
N ASP A 356 -2.78 -3.10 8.46
CA ASP A 356 -3.22 -3.80 9.66
C ASP A 356 -4.37 -4.76 9.32
N HIS A 357 -4.31 -5.97 9.89
CA HIS A 357 -5.35 -7.01 9.75
C HIS A 357 -5.61 -7.56 8.33
N VAL A 358 -4.81 -7.21 7.32
CA VAL A 358 -4.87 -7.83 5.98
C VAL A 358 -3.49 -8.26 5.50
N THR A 359 -3.38 -9.50 5.04
CA THR A 359 -2.17 -9.97 4.36
C THR A 359 -2.44 -10.14 2.86
N VAL A 360 -1.60 -9.51 2.03
CA VAL A 360 -1.70 -9.58 0.57
C VAL A 360 -1.33 -10.99 0.06
N ASP A 361 -2.22 -11.62 -0.70
CA ASP A 361 -1.94 -12.89 -1.38
C ASP A 361 -1.46 -12.63 -2.80
N LYS A 362 -0.14 -12.50 -2.96
CA LYS A 362 0.52 -12.15 -4.22
C LYS A 362 0.10 -13.04 -5.40
N SER A 363 -0.15 -14.32 -5.16
CA SER A 363 -0.58 -15.25 -6.21
C SER A 363 -1.98 -14.90 -6.72
N SER A 364 -2.90 -14.63 -5.79
CA SER A 364 -4.26 -14.20 -6.09
C SER A 364 -4.29 -12.77 -6.67
N CYS A 365 -3.42 -11.86 -6.21
CA CYS A 365 -3.24 -10.53 -6.79
C CYS A 365 -2.81 -10.58 -8.26
N LEU A 366 -1.77 -11.34 -8.57
CA LEU A 366 -1.26 -11.50 -9.94
C LEU A 366 -2.32 -12.07 -10.88
N GLN A 367 -3.07 -13.06 -10.40
CA GLN A 367 -4.18 -13.64 -11.15
C GLN A 367 -5.32 -12.62 -11.37
N THR A 368 -5.64 -11.82 -10.35
CA THR A 368 -6.62 -10.73 -10.45
C THR A 368 -6.18 -9.69 -11.48
N LEU A 369 -4.92 -9.25 -11.43
CA LEU A 369 -4.34 -8.30 -12.39
C LEU A 369 -4.47 -8.82 -13.83
N LYS A 370 -4.10 -10.09 -14.06
CA LYS A 370 -4.21 -10.75 -15.36
C LYS A 370 -5.65 -10.77 -15.90
N TYR A 371 -6.65 -11.00 -15.04
CA TYR A 371 -8.05 -10.99 -15.46
C TYR A 371 -8.55 -9.57 -15.73
N LEU A 372 -8.19 -8.59 -14.90
CA LEU A 372 -8.54 -7.19 -15.13
C LEU A 372 -7.93 -6.67 -16.44
N GLU A 373 -6.66 -7.00 -16.72
CA GLU A 373 -5.98 -6.65 -17.98
C GLU A 373 -6.69 -7.26 -19.20
N ARG A 374 -7.00 -8.56 -19.13
CA ARG A 374 -7.66 -9.28 -20.23
C ARG A 374 -9.04 -8.72 -20.60
N HIS A 375 -9.71 -8.08 -19.63
CA HIS A 375 -11.05 -7.52 -19.79
C HIS A 375 -11.09 -5.99 -19.86
N ASP A 376 -9.93 -5.34 -20.00
CA ASP A 376 -9.78 -3.88 -20.10
C ASP A 376 -10.40 -3.14 -18.90
N LEU A 377 -10.13 -3.64 -17.69
CA LEU A 377 -10.60 -3.10 -16.41
C LEU A 377 -9.48 -2.51 -15.54
N LEU A 378 -8.26 -2.35 -16.09
CA LEU A 378 -7.17 -1.64 -15.42
C LEU A 378 -7.29 -0.12 -15.54
N LEU A 379 -8.11 0.34 -16.50
CA LEU A 379 -8.37 1.75 -16.76
C LEU A 379 -9.84 2.02 -16.47
N LEU A 380 -10.10 2.87 -15.47
CA LEU A 380 -11.44 3.30 -15.09
C LEU A 380 -11.65 4.73 -15.62
N ARG A 381 -12.82 4.97 -16.21
CA ARG A 381 -13.16 6.29 -16.76
C ARG A 381 -13.64 7.21 -15.66
N GLU A 382 -13.46 8.51 -15.78
CA GLU A 382 -14.04 9.43 -14.78
C GLU A 382 -15.58 9.34 -14.79
N ASN A 383 -16.16 9.02 -13.63
CA ASN A 383 -17.60 8.85 -13.43
C ASN A 383 -18.21 9.92 -12.51
N TYR A 384 -17.43 10.93 -12.13
CA TYR A 384 -17.76 11.98 -11.17
C TYR A 384 -17.98 11.50 -9.73
N HIS A 385 -18.27 10.22 -9.47
CA HIS A 385 -18.60 9.68 -8.15
C HIS A 385 -17.46 8.90 -7.48
N GLY A 386 -16.39 8.58 -8.22
CA GLY A 386 -15.33 7.70 -7.77
C GLY A 386 -15.72 6.21 -7.83
N TYR A 387 -14.78 5.35 -7.45
CA TYR A 387 -14.93 3.91 -7.53
C TYR A 387 -14.59 3.19 -6.22
N THR A 388 -15.30 2.09 -5.97
CA THR A 388 -14.96 1.11 -4.95
C THR A 388 -14.76 -0.25 -5.59
N ALA A 389 -13.56 -0.83 -5.48
CA ALA A 389 -13.24 -2.12 -6.09
C ALA A 389 -13.03 -3.19 -5.02
N PHE A 390 -13.79 -4.28 -5.10
CA PHE A 390 -13.59 -5.47 -4.27
C PHE A 390 -12.69 -6.46 -5.01
N LEU A 391 -11.45 -6.60 -4.54
CA LEU A 391 -10.46 -7.42 -5.22
C LEU A 391 -10.14 -8.67 -4.40
N PRO A 392 -10.21 -9.88 -4.98
CA PRO A 392 -9.99 -11.16 -4.28
C PRO A 392 -8.49 -11.43 -4.06
N CYS A 393 -7.79 -10.46 -3.47
CA CYS A 393 -6.34 -10.36 -3.46
C CYS A 393 -5.72 -10.26 -2.05
N GLY A 394 -6.54 -10.31 -0.99
CA GLY A 394 -6.06 -10.25 0.38
C GLY A 394 -6.71 -11.29 1.30
N ARG A 395 -6.06 -11.55 2.42
CA ARG A 395 -6.59 -12.42 3.48
C ARG A 395 -6.81 -11.57 4.71
N THR A 396 -8.06 -11.50 5.16
CA THR A 396 -8.42 -10.81 6.39
C THR A 396 -7.98 -11.66 7.59
N VAL A 397 -7.30 -11.04 8.56
CA VAL A 397 -6.78 -11.70 9.76
C VAL A 397 -7.70 -11.39 10.93
N TRP A 398 -8.55 -12.38 11.26
CA TRP A 398 -9.50 -12.31 12.36
C TRP A 398 -8.83 -12.79 13.64
N ASP A 399 -8.41 -11.86 14.48
CA ASP A 399 -7.75 -12.13 15.77
C ASP A 399 -6.43 -12.95 15.62
N GLY A 400 -5.50 -12.78 16.55
CA GLY A 400 -4.18 -13.44 16.51
C GLY A 400 -4.24 -14.98 16.45
N THR A 401 -5.41 -15.56 16.74
CA THR A 401 -5.70 -16.99 16.80
C THR A 401 -5.97 -17.64 15.44
N GLN A 402 -6.53 -16.94 14.44
CA GLN A 402 -6.84 -17.52 13.11
C GLN A 402 -5.71 -17.45 12.07
N ARG A 403 -4.56 -16.81 12.38
CA ARG A 403 -3.38 -16.73 11.49
C ARG A 403 -2.88 -18.09 10.95
N LYS A 404 -3.27 -19.21 11.58
CA LYS A 404 -2.87 -20.57 11.16
C LYS A 404 -3.90 -21.30 10.29
N SER A 405 -5.19 -20.96 10.35
CA SER A 405 -6.28 -21.73 9.72
C SER A 405 -6.43 -21.43 8.22
N ASN A 406 -6.22 -20.18 7.79
CA ASN A 406 -6.49 -19.74 6.40
C ASN A 406 -5.26 -19.76 5.46
N LYS A 407 -4.16 -20.45 5.80
CA LYS A 407 -2.94 -20.41 4.97
C LYS A 407 -3.09 -21.02 3.57
N ASN A 408 -4.01 -21.95 3.39
CA ASN A 408 -4.15 -22.74 2.16
C ASN A 408 -5.33 -22.30 1.26
N TYR A 409 -6.13 -21.30 1.67
CA TYR A 409 -7.22 -20.81 0.84
C TYR A 409 -6.69 -19.85 -0.23
N VAL A 410 -7.00 -20.13 -1.51
CA VAL A 410 -6.61 -19.29 -2.66
C VAL A 410 -7.90 -18.82 -3.35
N SER A 411 -8.09 -17.50 -3.41
CA SER A 411 -9.38 -16.87 -3.72
C SER A 411 -9.98 -17.34 -5.05
N TRP A 412 -9.20 -17.34 -6.13
CA TRP A 412 -9.67 -17.75 -7.46
C TRP A 412 -9.82 -19.27 -7.59
N ASN A 413 -8.85 -20.04 -7.11
CA ASN A 413 -8.89 -21.50 -7.19
C ASN A 413 -10.06 -22.09 -6.40
N SER A 414 -10.56 -21.36 -5.39
CA SER A 414 -11.75 -21.76 -4.65
C SER A 414 -13.00 -21.87 -5.53
N LEU A 415 -13.10 -21.14 -6.65
CA LEU A 415 -14.27 -21.22 -7.54
C LEU A 415 -14.31 -22.51 -8.38
N GLY A 416 -13.20 -23.24 -8.50
CA GLY A 416 -13.17 -24.55 -9.13
C GLY A 416 -13.74 -24.58 -10.55
N LEU A 417 -14.79 -25.38 -10.78
CA LEU A 417 -15.49 -25.49 -12.07
C LEU A 417 -16.17 -24.18 -12.48
N VAL A 418 -16.58 -23.35 -11.53
CA VAL A 418 -17.14 -22.02 -11.82
C VAL A 418 -16.09 -21.14 -12.48
N LEU A 419 -14.83 -21.20 -12.04
CA LEU A 419 -13.74 -20.48 -12.70
C LEU A 419 -13.52 -20.96 -14.13
N LYS A 420 -13.46 -22.29 -14.34
CA LYS A 420 -13.30 -22.86 -15.69
C LYS A 420 -14.43 -22.43 -16.63
N TYR A 421 -15.66 -22.41 -16.11
CA TYR A 421 -16.83 -21.92 -16.83
C TYR A 421 -16.65 -20.45 -17.26
N LEU A 422 -16.25 -19.58 -16.33
CA LEU A 422 -16.01 -18.16 -16.60
C LEU A 422 -14.86 -17.96 -17.61
N GLU A 423 -13.76 -18.69 -17.48
CA GLU A 423 -12.63 -18.63 -18.42
C GLU A 423 -13.01 -19.06 -19.84
N SER A 424 -13.94 -20.02 -19.98
CA SER A 424 -14.47 -20.45 -21.27
C SER A 424 -15.47 -19.48 -21.90
N ARG A 425 -16.07 -18.58 -21.09
CA ARG A 425 -17.10 -17.61 -21.51
C ARG A 425 -16.69 -16.18 -21.13
N PRO A 426 -15.79 -15.54 -21.90
CA PRO A 426 -15.23 -14.23 -21.57
C PRO A 426 -16.26 -13.11 -21.35
N ALA A 427 -17.41 -13.17 -22.03
CA ALA A 427 -18.46 -12.16 -21.87
C ALA A 427 -19.13 -12.21 -20.49
N GLU A 428 -19.42 -13.42 -19.97
CA GLU A 428 -19.98 -13.57 -18.63
C GLU A 428 -18.93 -13.27 -17.55
N PHE A 429 -17.67 -13.63 -17.80
CA PHE A 429 -16.58 -13.28 -16.89
C PHE A 429 -16.39 -11.77 -16.79
N ALA A 430 -16.46 -11.04 -17.90
CA ALA A 430 -16.40 -9.58 -17.89
C ALA A 430 -17.52 -8.97 -17.03
N LYS A 431 -18.74 -9.50 -17.09
CA LYS A 431 -19.85 -9.02 -16.24
C LYS A 431 -19.57 -9.25 -14.76
N VAL A 432 -19.06 -10.43 -14.38
CA VAL A 432 -18.70 -10.73 -12.99
C VAL A 432 -17.61 -9.77 -12.48
N LEU A 433 -16.55 -9.55 -13.26
CA LEU A 433 -15.48 -8.62 -12.88
C LEU A 433 -15.98 -7.19 -12.76
N ARG A 434 -16.82 -6.72 -13.70
CA ARG A 434 -17.46 -5.40 -13.64
C ARG A 434 -18.41 -5.26 -12.45
N GLY A 435 -19.07 -6.35 -12.04
CA GLY A 435 -19.92 -6.39 -10.86
C GLY A 435 -19.16 -6.20 -9.54
N ASN A 436 -17.85 -6.48 -9.53
CA ASN A 436 -16.97 -6.28 -8.36
C ASN A 436 -16.47 -4.83 -8.21
N VAL A 437 -16.78 -3.94 -9.17
CA VAL A 437 -16.42 -2.52 -9.13
C VAL A 437 -17.70 -1.69 -9.05
N LEU A 438 -17.80 -0.85 -8.02
CA LEU A 438 -18.95 0.00 -7.73
C LEU A 438 -18.65 1.45 -8.08
N GLU A 439 -19.65 2.17 -8.59
CA GLU A 439 -19.61 3.58 -8.98
C GLU A 439 -19.99 4.52 -7.83
N ASP A 440 -19.31 4.38 -6.70
CA ASP A 440 -19.35 5.31 -5.55
C ASP A 440 -18.16 5.00 -4.62
N LEU A 441 -17.90 5.89 -3.67
CA LEU A 441 -16.88 5.71 -2.62
C LEU A 441 -17.49 5.10 -1.35
N ILE A 442 -17.07 3.88 -1.02
CA ILE A 442 -17.39 3.22 0.25
C ILE A 442 -16.07 2.88 0.94
N TYR A 443 -15.76 3.57 2.03
CA TYR A 443 -14.57 3.33 2.84
C TYR A 443 -14.83 2.29 3.94
N SER A 444 -13.77 1.78 4.57
CA SER A 444 -13.89 0.78 5.64
C SER A 444 -14.61 1.29 6.88
N ASP A 445 -14.79 2.61 7.05
CA ASP A 445 -15.51 3.24 8.16
C ASP A 445 -16.95 3.69 7.81
N PHE A 446 -17.48 3.23 6.67
CA PHE A 446 -18.84 3.52 6.23
C PHE A 446 -19.88 3.27 7.33
N GLY A 447 -20.79 4.22 7.58
CA GLY A 447 -21.83 4.10 8.62
C GLY A 447 -21.37 4.45 10.04
N LEU A 448 -20.06 4.49 10.31
CA LEU A 448 -19.51 4.71 11.66
C LEU A 448 -19.40 6.18 12.06
N GLU A 449 -19.20 7.09 11.11
CA GLU A 449 -18.85 8.48 11.45
C GLU A 449 -20.02 9.36 11.90
N ASP A 450 -21.30 9.01 11.65
CA ASP A 450 -22.36 9.99 11.88
C ASP A 450 -23.80 9.50 12.13
N SER A 451 -24.05 8.25 12.54
CA SER A 451 -25.40 7.75 12.92
C SER A 451 -26.53 8.00 11.89
N ARG A 452 -26.20 8.40 10.65
CA ARG A 452 -27.15 8.97 9.69
C ARG A 452 -27.16 8.37 8.29
N GLU A 453 -26.33 7.39 7.96
CA GLU A 453 -26.49 6.62 6.72
C GLU A 453 -26.28 5.13 6.98
N LEU A 454 -27.37 4.43 7.35
CA LEU A 454 -27.37 2.97 7.52
C LEU A 454 -27.37 2.22 6.19
N PHE A 455 -27.78 2.88 5.10
CA PHE A 455 -27.86 2.26 3.79
C PHE A 455 -27.67 3.26 2.63
N ARG A 456 -27.09 2.81 1.52
CA ARG A 456 -26.87 3.59 0.29
C ARG A 456 -27.08 2.75 -0.96
N TYR A 457 -27.76 3.30 -1.96
CA TYR A 457 -27.90 2.65 -3.27
C TYR A 457 -26.76 3.04 -4.19
N VAL A 458 -26.03 2.06 -4.70
CA VAL A 458 -24.86 2.23 -5.56
C VAL A 458 -25.02 1.40 -6.82
N LYS A 459 -24.47 1.86 -7.95
CA LYS A 459 -24.44 1.10 -9.20
C LYS A 459 -23.12 0.36 -9.35
N SER A 460 -23.16 -0.88 -9.83
CA SER A 460 -21.95 -1.55 -10.30
C SER A 460 -21.56 -1.06 -11.69
N LEU A 461 -20.33 -1.34 -12.12
CA LEU A 461 -19.87 -1.05 -13.48
C LEU A 461 -20.61 -1.89 -14.56
N ASN A 462 -21.36 -2.90 -14.13
CA ASN A 462 -22.29 -3.67 -14.96
C ASN A 462 -23.69 -3.01 -15.07
N GLY A 463 -23.94 -1.95 -14.30
CA GLY A 463 -25.22 -1.22 -14.26
C GLY A 463 -26.23 -1.76 -13.23
N ASP A 464 -25.85 -2.76 -12.43
CA ASP A 464 -26.71 -3.34 -11.40
C ASP A 464 -26.80 -2.41 -10.20
N VAL A 465 -28.00 -2.21 -9.65
CA VAL A 465 -28.21 -1.39 -8.45
C VAL A 465 -28.09 -2.29 -7.21
N LEU A 466 -27.18 -1.93 -6.31
CA LEU A 466 -26.90 -2.62 -5.06
C LEU A 466 -27.24 -1.71 -3.87
N ASN A 467 -27.81 -2.29 -2.82
CA ASN A 467 -28.04 -1.63 -1.55
C ASN A 467 -26.90 -1.99 -0.59
N ILE A 468 -26.11 -1.00 -0.19
CA ILE A 468 -25.00 -1.17 0.75
C ILE A 468 -25.50 -0.77 2.11
N SER A 469 -25.32 -1.62 3.12
CA SER A 469 -25.75 -1.32 4.49
C SER A 469 -24.75 -1.81 5.53
N GLU A 470 -24.65 -1.08 6.63
CA GLU A 470 -23.89 -1.52 7.80
C GLU A 470 -24.68 -2.61 8.53
N THR A 471 -24.01 -3.72 8.89
CA THR A 471 -24.67 -4.85 9.57
C THR A 471 -24.17 -5.06 10.99
N TYR A 472 -22.85 -4.99 11.22
CA TYR A 472 -22.27 -5.38 12.50
C TYR A 472 -20.86 -4.81 12.69
N GLN A 473 -20.57 -4.38 13.93
CA GLN A 473 -19.26 -4.01 14.43
C GLN A 473 -18.91 -4.90 15.63
N GLU A 474 -17.72 -5.50 15.63
CA GLU A 474 -17.16 -6.17 16.82
C GLU A 474 -15.77 -5.61 17.13
N GLY A 475 -15.70 -4.85 18.22
CA GLY A 475 -14.48 -4.22 18.70
C GLY A 475 -13.88 -3.20 17.73
N ASP A 476 -12.55 -3.05 17.79
CA ASP A 476 -11.77 -2.07 17.01
C ASP A 476 -11.29 -2.62 15.65
N TYR A 477 -11.75 -3.82 15.25
CA TYR A 477 -11.11 -4.57 14.15
C TYR A 477 -12.03 -4.89 12.98
N ASN A 478 -13.29 -5.25 13.26
CA ASN A 478 -14.17 -5.83 12.25
C ASN A 478 -15.35 -4.92 11.97
N HIS A 479 -15.45 -4.49 10.71
CA HIS A 479 -16.65 -3.87 10.17
C HIS A 479 -17.26 -4.78 9.10
N VAL A 480 -18.54 -5.10 9.24
CA VAL A 480 -19.28 -5.95 8.29
C VAL A 480 -20.26 -5.09 7.51
N ILE A 481 -19.99 -4.96 6.22
CA ILE A 481 -20.83 -4.25 5.25
C ILE A 481 -21.61 -5.30 4.44
N SER A 482 -22.92 -5.14 4.32
CA SER A 482 -23.76 -5.98 3.47
C SER A 482 -23.98 -5.32 2.12
N LEU A 483 -23.67 -6.04 1.03
CA LEU A 483 -24.09 -5.70 -0.33
C LEU A 483 -25.37 -6.49 -0.65
N ASN A 484 -26.53 -5.85 -0.58
CA ASN A 484 -27.84 -6.50 -0.57
C ASN A 484 -27.95 -7.54 0.57
N GLU A 485 -27.80 -8.82 0.24
CA GLU A 485 -27.86 -9.96 1.15
C GLU A 485 -26.47 -10.56 1.44
N THR A 486 -25.42 -10.11 0.75
CA THR A 486 -24.07 -10.65 0.92
C THR A 486 -23.27 -9.82 1.94
N ALA A 487 -23.05 -10.39 3.12
CA ALA A 487 -22.21 -9.80 4.14
C ALA A 487 -20.72 -9.96 3.79
N ILE A 488 -20.00 -8.84 3.76
CA ILE A 488 -18.56 -8.76 3.51
C ILE A 488 -17.91 -8.17 4.75
N SER A 489 -16.92 -8.87 5.28
CA SER A 489 -16.07 -8.34 6.34
C SER A 489 -14.92 -7.56 5.74
N ILE A 490 -14.83 -6.31 6.14
CA ILE A 490 -13.79 -5.36 5.75
C ILE A 490 -13.14 -4.89 7.05
N PRO A 491 -11.86 -5.23 7.29
CA PRO A 491 -11.16 -4.73 8.46
C PRO A 491 -11.09 -3.21 8.41
N LEU A 492 -11.25 -2.57 9.56
CA LEU A 492 -11.02 -1.13 9.67
C LEU A 492 -9.58 -0.82 9.25
N ASN A 493 -9.38 0.30 8.55
CA ASN A 493 -8.06 0.70 8.07
C ASN A 493 -7.45 -0.28 7.05
N SER A 494 -8.25 -1.06 6.32
CA SER A 494 -7.75 -1.92 5.22
C SER A 494 -7.85 -1.28 3.82
N ASP A 495 -8.36 -0.05 3.75
CA ASP A 495 -8.53 0.70 2.51
C ASP A 495 -7.20 0.93 1.79
N VAL A 496 -7.14 0.54 0.52
CA VAL A 496 -6.03 0.90 -0.37
C VAL A 496 -6.52 2.00 -1.32
N LEU A 497 -6.00 3.20 -1.13
CA LEU A 497 -6.45 4.41 -1.84
C LEU A 497 -5.78 4.50 -3.23
N PHE A 498 -6.54 4.94 -4.23
CA PHE A 498 -6.02 5.26 -5.57
C PHE A 498 -6.67 6.55 -6.11
N ASN A 499 -6.14 7.09 -7.21
CA ASN A 499 -6.48 8.43 -7.72
C ASN A 499 -7.96 8.64 -8.12
N GLN A 500 -8.77 7.58 -8.18
CA GLN A 500 -10.19 7.61 -8.53
C GLN A 500 -11.05 6.84 -7.52
N GLY A 501 -10.50 6.35 -6.40
CA GLY A 501 -11.29 5.51 -5.51
C GLY A 501 -10.54 4.76 -4.41
N VAL A 502 -11.18 3.70 -3.94
CA VAL A 502 -10.68 2.80 -2.89
C VAL A 502 -10.79 1.33 -3.31
N ILE A 503 -9.79 0.55 -2.92
CA ILE A 503 -9.74 -0.90 -3.12
C ILE A 503 -9.93 -1.58 -1.77
N HIS A 504 -10.92 -2.48 -1.70
CA HIS A 504 -11.12 -3.41 -0.60
C HIS A 504 -10.57 -4.78 -0.97
N MET A 505 -9.58 -5.23 -0.20
CA MET A 505 -9.02 -6.56 -0.39
C MET A 505 -9.92 -7.61 0.28
N THR A 506 -10.41 -8.55 -0.51
CA THR A 506 -11.31 -9.62 -0.08
C THR A 506 -10.66 -10.99 -0.22
N LEU A 507 -11.09 -11.93 0.62
CA LEU A 507 -10.63 -13.32 0.56
C LEU A 507 -11.32 -14.13 -0.55
N LYS A 508 -12.54 -13.75 -0.94
CA LYS A 508 -13.38 -14.51 -1.87
C LYS A 508 -13.77 -13.63 -3.05
N VAL A 509 -13.88 -14.24 -4.22
CA VAL A 509 -14.46 -13.58 -5.39
C VAL A 509 -15.96 -13.38 -5.12
N LEU A 510 -16.46 -12.15 -5.24
CA LEU A 510 -17.89 -11.89 -5.07
C LEU A 510 -18.59 -12.21 -6.38
N LEU A 511 -19.55 -13.13 -6.32
CA LEU A 511 -20.45 -13.43 -7.43
C LEU A 511 -21.80 -12.72 -7.20
N PRO A 512 -22.41 -12.12 -8.23
CA PRO A 512 -23.75 -11.55 -8.15
C PRO A 512 -24.79 -12.58 -7.69
N SER A 513 -25.80 -12.17 -6.92
CA SER A 513 -26.86 -13.09 -6.42
C SER A 513 -27.71 -13.71 -7.55
N ASN A 514 -27.80 -13.02 -8.69
CA ASN A 514 -28.46 -13.49 -9.91
C ASN A 514 -27.56 -14.38 -10.79
N PHE A 515 -26.30 -14.59 -10.41
CA PHE A 515 -25.39 -15.45 -11.16
C PHE A 515 -25.75 -16.93 -10.92
N GLN A 516 -26.22 -17.58 -11.98
CA GLN A 516 -26.63 -18.98 -11.95
C GLN A 516 -25.99 -19.74 -13.11
N ILE A 517 -25.53 -20.96 -12.84
CA ILE A 517 -24.97 -21.86 -13.84
C ILE A 517 -25.76 -23.17 -13.83
N SER A 518 -26.15 -23.67 -15.00
CA SER A 518 -26.78 -24.97 -15.11
C SER A 518 -25.80 -26.11 -14.78
N LEU A 519 -26.29 -27.23 -14.25
CA LEU A 519 -25.45 -28.41 -14.00
C LEU A 519 -24.78 -28.90 -15.29
N ARG A 520 -25.50 -28.83 -16.42
CA ARG A 520 -24.96 -29.16 -17.74
C ARG A 520 -23.74 -28.31 -18.09
N ASP A 521 -23.83 -27.00 -17.88
CA ASP A 521 -22.73 -26.08 -18.17
C ASP A 521 -21.53 -26.29 -17.24
N LEU A 522 -21.75 -26.61 -15.96
CA LEU A 522 -20.67 -26.97 -15.03
C LEU A 522 -19.94 -28.26 -15.45
N ILE A 523 -20.67 -29.25 -15.95
CA ILE A 523 -20.08 -30.50 -16.47
C ILE A 523 -19.27 -30.23 -17.74
N LEU A 524 -19.79 -29.39 -18.64
CA LEU A 524 -19.11 -29.03 -19.89
C LEU A 524 -17.89 -28.13 -19.67
N ALA A 525 -17.84 -27.35 -18.58
CA ALA A 525 -16.74 -26.44 -18.26
C ALA A 525 -15.38 -27.16 -18.06
N ASP A 526 -15.39 -28.45 -17.69
CA ASP A 526 -14.16 -29.23 -17.56
C ASP A 526 -13.57 -29.69 -18.91
N HIS A 527 -14.40 -29.71 -19.96
CA HIS A 527 -14.06 -30.28 -21.26
C HIS A 527 -14.31 -29.29 -22.40
N ALA A 528 -13.25 -28.64 -22.88
CA ALA A 528 -13.28 -27.77 -24.07
C ALA A 528 -13.66 -28.51 -25.38
N SER A 529 -13.74 -29.84 -25.36
CA SER A 529 -14.05 -30.65 -26.54
C SER A 529 -14.51 -32.04 -26.14
N SER A 530 -15.83 -32.25 -26.02
CA SER A 530 -16.55 -33.25 -26.80
C SER A 530 -17.89 -33.60 -26.17
N ALA A 531 -18.95 -33.37 -26.93
CA ALA A 531 -20.20 -34.12 -26.83
C ALA A 531 -19.97 -35.57 -27.32
N ASP A 532 -19.01 -36.27 -26.70
CA ASP A 532 -18.71 -37.66 -27.05
C ASP A 532 -19.75 -38.60 -26.41
N GLN A 533 -20.01 -39.72 -27.08
CA GLN A 533 -20.99 -40.75 -26.73
C GLN A 533 -20.74 -41.47 -25.37
N GLY A 534 -19.72 -41.07 -24.62
CA GLY A 534 -19.36 -41.62 -23.30
C GLY A 534 -19.22 -40.58 -22.20
N SER A 535 -19.90 -39.43 -22.32
CA SER A 535 -19.94 -38.43 -21.26
C SER A 535 -20.98 -38.78 -20.20
N PHE A 536 -20.77 -38.33 -18.97
CA PHE A 536 -21.71 -38.58 -17.87
C PHE A 536 -23.12 -38.04 -18.15
N ILE A 537 -23.23 -36.97 -18.96
CA ILE A 537 -24.49 -36.39 -19.42
C ILE A 537 -25.29 -37.40 -20.24
N THR A 538 -24.66 -38.11 -21.18
CA THR A 538 -25.38 -39.09 -22.03
C THR A 538 -25.90 -40.27 -21.21
N PHE A 539 -25.23 -40.61 -20.10
CA PHE A 539 -25.70 -41.65 -19.18
C PHE A 539 -26.96 -41.23 -18.41
N ILE A 540 -27.03 -39.97 -17.97
CA ILE A 540 -28.22 -39.42 -17.31
C ILE A 540 -29.38 -39.30 -18.30
N GLU A 541 -29.12 -38.80 -19.51
CA GLU A 541 -30.12 -38.61 -20.57
C GLU A 541 -30.76 -39.93 -21.03
N LYS A 542 -30.03 -41.06 -20.95
CA LYS A 542 -30.58 -42.41 -21.22
C LYS A 542 -31.77 -42.76 -20.32
N TYR A 543 -31.85 -42.19 -19.11
CA TYR A 543 -32.93 -42.41 -18.15
C TYR A 543 -33.77 -41.14 -17.97
N HIS A 544 -34.82 -40.97 -18.79
CA HIS A 544 -35.67 -39.77 -18.79
C HIS A 544 -36.23 -39.39 -17.40
N LYS A 545 -36.59 -40.36 -16.55
CA LYS A 545 -37.05 -40.08 -15.17
C LYS A 545 -35.97 -39.45 -14.30
N LEU A 546 -34.71 -39.84 -14.51
CA LEU A 546 -33.58 -39.30 -13.78
C LEU A 546 -33.20 -37.92 -14.32
N ALA A 547 -33.14 -37.76 -15.64
CA ALA A 547 -32.88 -36.48 -16.28
C ALA A 547 -33.92 -35.40 -15.89
N SER A 548 -35.20 -35.77 -15.81
CA SER A 548 -36.27 -34.87 -15.36
C SER A 548 -36.21 -34.55 -13.86
N ALA A 549 -35.66 -35.42 -13.03
CA ALA A 549 -35.46 -35.14 -11.60
C ALA A 549 -34.25 -34.23 -11.34
N ILE A 550 -33.14 -34.45 -12.06
CA ILE A 550 -31.90 -33.66 -11.91
C ILE A 550 -32.01 -32.30 -12.60
N GLN A 551 -32.89 -32.16 -13.60
CA GLN A 551 -33.11 -30.92 -14.36
C GLN A 551 -31.80 -30.26 -14.84
N LEU A 552 -30.99 -31.00 -15.59
CA LEU A 552 -29.62 -30.62 -15.98
C LEU A 552 -29.49 -29.20 -16.59
N ASP A 553 -30.51 -28.75 -17.32
CA ASP A 553 -30.54 -27.45 -18.00
C ASP A 553 -31.09 -26.31 -17.14
N SER A 554 -31.71 -26.60 -16.00
CA SER A 554 -32.32 -25.58 -15.14
C SER A 554 -31.25 -24.83 -14.35
N PRO A 555 -31.15 -23.49 -14.50
CA PRO A 555 -30.21 -22.68 -13.74
C PRO A 555 -30.60 -22.54 -12.26
N SER A 556 -31.87 -22.81 -11.92
CA SER A 556 -32.40 -22.79 -10.55
C SER A 556 -31.87 -23.93 -9.67
N GLY A 557 -31.13 -24.88 -10.28
CA GLY A 557 -30.68 -26.12 -9.64
C GLY A 557 -31.79 -27.15 -9.46
N SER A 558 -31.41 -28.33 -8.97
CA SER A 558 -32.31 -29.40 -8.55
C SER A 558 -32.05 -29.80 -7.10
N ASP A 559 -32.89 -30.68 -6.55
CA ASP A 559 -32.71 -31.22 -5.18
C ASP A 559 -31.51 -32.17 -5.03
N TYR A 560 -30.81 -32.44 -6.15
CA TYR A 560 -29.71 -33.40 -6.23
C TYR A 560 -28.42 -32.74 -6.69
N SER A 561 -27.32 -33.23 -6.14
CA SER A 561 -25.95 -32.90 -6.51
C SER A 561 -25.23 -34.15 -7.05
N LEU A 562 -24.19 -33.94 -7.84
CA LEU A 562 -23.52 -34.97 -8.63
C LEU A 562 -22.08 -35.18 -8.16
N LEU A 563 -21.72 -36.42 -7.86
CA LEU A 563 -20.34 -36.87 -7.76
C LEU A 563 -19.96 -37.42 -9.14
N MET A 564 -19.08 -36.75 -9.88
CA MET A 564 -18.85 -37.08 -11.30
C MET A 564 -17.37 -37.44 -11.55
N PRO A 565 -17.06 -38.64 -12.05
CA PRO A 565 -15.75 -38.92 -12.64
C PRO A 565 -15.61 -38.28 -14.02
N THR A 566 -14.39 -37.92 -14.43
CA THR A 566 -14.16 -37.35 -15.77
C THR A 566 -14.44 -38.37 -16.88
N SER A 567 -14.72 -37.88 -18.10
CA SER A 567 -15.03 -38.75 -19.24
C SER A 567 -13.88 -39.69 -19.60
N GLU A 568 -12.63 -39.26 -19.40
CA GLU A 568 -11.43 -40.09 -19.58
C GLU A 568 -11.39 -41.24 -18.58
N LEU A 569 -11.76 -40.99 -17.32
CA LEU A 569 -11.84 -42.02 -16.28
C LEU A 569 -12.97 -43.02 -16.56
N LEU A 570 -14.13 -42.56 -17.01
CA LEU A 570 -15.23 -43.46 -17.39
C LEU A 570 -14.78 -44.47 -18.47
N ARG A 571 -14.01 -44.00 -19.46
CA ARG A 571 -13.42 -44.86 -20.50
C ARG A 571 -12.36 -45.81 -19.94
N ALA A 572 -11.46 -45.32 -19.10
CA ALA A 572 -10.40 -46.14 -18.51
C ALA A 572 -10.94 -47.30 -17.65
N PHE A 573 -12.09 -47.10 -17.01
CA PHE A 573 -12.76 -48.11 -16.18
C PHE A 573 -13.82 -48.93 -16.95
N ASN A 574 -13.87 -48.85 -18.29
CA ASN A 574 -14.83 -49.56 -19.15
C ASN A 574 -16.32 -49.31 -18.81
N ILE A 575 -16.64 -48.11 -18.29
CA ILE A 575 -18.02 -47.71 -18.00
C ILE A 575 -18.58 -47.01 -19.24
N THR A 576 -19.45 -47.71 -19.95
CA THR A 576 -20.12 -47.20 -21.17
C THR A 576 -21.64 -47.14 -20.97
N SER A 577 -22.36 -46.61 -21.96
CA SER A 577 -23.83 -46.58 -21.95
C SER A 577 -24.46 -47.96 -21.79
N ASP A 578 -23.76 -49.04 -22.12
CA ASP A 578 -24.25 -50.42 -22.07
C ASP A 578 -23.81 -51.17 -20.80
N PHE A 579 -23.27 -50.45 -19.81
CA PHE A 579 -22.89 -51.04 -18.54
C PHE A 579 -24.11 -51.66 -17.82
N ASN A 580 -24.03 -52.95 -17.49
CA ASN A 580 -25.16 -53.73 -16.97
C ASN A 580 -25.78 -53.15 -15.68
N ARG A 581 -24.99 -52.45 -14.86
CA ARG A 581 -25.42 -51.83 -13.60
C ARG A 581 -25.41 -50.30 -13.67
N LEU A 582 -25.60 -49.72 -14.86
CA LEU A 582 -25.52 -48.26 -15.08
C LEU A 582 -26.47 -47.47 -14.18
N PHE A 583 -27.69 -47.96 -13.95
CA PHE A 583 -28.63 -47.27 -13.06
C PHE A 583 -28.13 -47.24 -11.60
N GLU A 584 -27.62 -48.36 -11.09
CA GLU A 584 -27.06 -48.42 -9.72
C GLU A 584 -25.79 -47.58 -9.59
N PHE A 585 -25.00 -47.52 -10.66
CA PHE A 585 -23.84 -46.64 -10.76
C PHE A 585 -24.25 -45.17 -10.68
N LEU A 586 -25.26 -44.73 -11.43
CA LEU A 586 -25.77 -43.36 -11.37
C LEU A 586 -26.34 -43.01 -9.99
N GLU A 587 -27.10 -43.92 -9.36
CA GLU A 587 -27.60 -43.74 -7.99
C GLU A 587 -26.48 -43.55 -6.96
N LEU A 588 -25.36 -44.25 -7.13
CA LEU A 588 -24.20 -44.12 -6.25
C LEU A 588 -23.50 -42.77 -6.39
N HIS A 589 -23.63 -42.12 -7.54
CA HIS A 589 -23.02 -40.82 -7.86
C HIS A 589 -23.98 -39.65 -7.65
N LEU A 590 -25.16 -39.90 -7.08
CA LEU A 590 -26.15 -38.88 -6.73
C LEU A 590 -26.19 -38.69 -5.22
N ILE A 591 -26.14 -37.43 -4.78
CA ILE A 591 -26.24 -37.03 -3.38
C ILE A 591 -27.32 -35.96 -3.22
N SER A 592 -27.89 -35.87 -2.02
CA SER A 592 -28.83 -34.79 -1.69
C SER A 592 -28.10 -33.45 -1.54
N ASN A 593 -28.79 -32.32 -1.70
CA ASN A 593 -28.17 -31.00 -1.46
C ASN A 593 -27.75 -30.80 0.02
N THR A 594 -28.44 -31.43 0.97
CA THR A 594 -28.04 -31.42 2.39
C THR A 594 -26.71 -32.16 2.63
N ASP A 595 -26.52 -33.29 1.94
CA ASP A 595 -25.26 -34.04 1.96
C ASP A 595 -24.14 -33.29 1.21
N ALA A 596 -24.48 -32.59 0.12
CA ALA A 596 -23.54 -31.75 -0.62
C ALA A 596 -23.03 -30.56 0.22
N ALA A 597 -23.90 -29.90 1.00
CA ALA A 597 -23.49 -28.87 1.95
C ALA A 597 -22.54 -29.41 3.03
N THR A 598 -22.80 -30.63 3.50
CA THR A 598 -21.93 -31.33 4.46
C THR A 598 -20.56 -31.64 3.83
N LEU A 599 -20.54 -32.03 2.55
CA LEU A 599 -19.31 -32.27 1.80
C LEU A 599 -18.48 -31.00 1.60
N LEU A 600 -19.12 -29.87 1.25
CA LEU A 600 -18.44 -28.57 1.14
C LEU A 600 -17.81 -28.15 2.48
N THR A 601 -18.52 -28.39 3.59
CA THR A 601 -18.00 -28.13 4.94
C THR A 601 -16.77 -28.99 5.24
N CYS A 602 -16.81 -30.28 4.91
CA CYS A 602 -15.66 -31.18 5.04
C CYS A 602 -14.44 -30.72 4.20
N MET A 603 -14.68 -30.18 3.00
CA MET A 603 -13.63 -29.61 2.14
C MET A 603 -13.04 -28.29 2.68
N GLY A 604 -13.58 -27.73 3.77
CA GLY A 604 -13.16 -26.46 4.34
C GLY A 604 -13.65 -25.26 3.54
N ILE A 605 -14.83 -25.35 2.92
CA ILE A 605 -15.47 -24.26 2.18
C ILE A 605 -16.68 -23.79 3.00
N PRO A 606 -16.75 -22.52 3.42
CA PRO A 606 -15.88 -21.41 3.03
C PRO A 606 -14.55 -21.26 3.80
N TYR A 607 -14.39 -21.92 4.96
CA TYR A 607 -13.21 -21.78 5.81
C TYR A 607 -12.62 -23.13 6.16
N PHE A 608 -11.29 -23.22 6.14
CA PHE A 608 -10.59 -24.45 6.49
C PHE A 608 -10.50 -24.58 8.01
N GLU A 609 -11.38 -25.38 8.62
CA GLU A 609 -11.28 -25.66 10.04
C GLU A 609 -10.08 -26.60 10.32
N PRO A 610 -9.12 -26.18 11.16
CA PRO A 610 -8.02 -27.04 11.56
C PRO A 610 -8.51 -28.10 12.55
N GLY A 611 -9.03 -29.20 12.02
CA GLY A 611 -9.47 -30.36 12.80
C GLY A 611 -9.48 -31.61 11.94
N ASN A 612 -9.24 -32.77 12.54
CA ASN A 612 -9.44 -34.05 11.87
C ASN A 612 -10.94 -34.38 11.91
N LEU A 613 -11.76 -33.54 11.27
CA LEU A 613 -13.20 -33.68 11.22
C LEU A 613 -13.55 -34.67 10.11
N SER A 614 -14.09 -35.82 10.50
CA SER A 614 -14.67 -36.77 9.55
C SER A 614 -16.18 -36.57 9.49
N HIS A 615 -16.70 -36.37 8.28
CA HIS A 615 -18.13 -36.19 8.05
C HIS A 615 -18.69 -37.40 7.29
N VAL A 616 -19.90 -37.84 7.63
CA VAL A 616 -20.57 -38.94 6.92
C VAL A 616 -21.54 -38.35 5.91
N ILE A 617 -21.50 -38.89 4.69
CA ILE A 617 -22.29 -38.46 3.53
C ILE A 617 -23.07 -39.66 3.03
N GLN A 618 -24.35 -39.46 2.74
CA GLN A 618 -25.22 -40.48 2.18
C GLN A 618 -25.47 -40.24 0.70
N THR A 619 -25.23 -41.25 -0.15
CA THR A 619 -25.69 -41.22 -1.55
C THR A 619 -27.11 -41.75 -1.65
N ASN A 620 -27.76 -41.51 -2.80
CA ASN A 620 -29.12 -41.99 -3.05
C ASN A 620 -29.23 -43.54 -3.04
N LYS A 621 -28.11 -44.25 -3.06
CA LYS A 621 -28.05 -45.70 -2.87
C LYS A 621 -28.13 -46.05 -1.38
N THR A 622 -29.01 -46.99 -1.01
CA THR A 622 -29.25 -47.42 0.39
C THR A 622 -28.02 -47.91 1.17
N ARG A 623 -26.96 -48.34 0.48
CA ARG A 623 -25.67 -48.76 1.10
C ARG A 623 -24.50 -47.82 0.82
N GLY A 624 -24.73 -46.66 0.21
CA GLY A 624 -23.69 -45.71 -0.18
C GLY A 624 -23.35 -44.67 0.89
N THR A 625 -23.02 -45.11 2.11
CA THR A 625 -22.50 -44.22 3.18
C THR A 625 -20.99 -44.01 2.96
N PHE A 626 -20.54 -42.79 2.72
CA PHE A 626 -19.11 -42.46 2.61
C PHE A 626 -18.67 -41.55 3.76
N THR A 627 -17.44 -41.74 4.22
CA THR A 627 -16.80 -40.87 5.21
C THR A 627 -15.85 -39.93 4.48
N CYS A 628 -16.12 -38.64 4.56
CA CYS A 628 -15.27 -37.57 4.07
C CYS A 628 -14.20 -37.23 5.10
N HIS A 629 -12.95 -37.13 4.67
CA HIS A 629 -11.84 -36.66 5.48
C HIS A 629 -10.91 -35.77 4.65
N THR A 630 -10.37 -34.73 5.27
CA THR A 630 -9.50 -33.76 4.61
C THR A 630 -8.15 -33.74 5.30
N ASN A 631 -7.08 -33.88 4.51
CA ASN A 631 -5.73 -33.87 5.06
C ASN A 631 -5.31 -32.42 5.38
N PRO A 632 -5.05 -32.05 6.64
CA PRO A 632 -4.75 -30.68 7.05
C PRO A 632 -3.44 -30.11 6.47
N LEU A 633 -2.50 -30.97 6.08
CA LEU A 633 -1.22 -30.53 5.51
C LEU A 633 -1.30 -30.27 4.01
N SER A 634 -2.13 -31.01 3.28
CA SER A 634 -2.23 -30.90 1.82
C SER A 634 -3.51 -30.21 1.34
N GLY A 635 -4.51 -30.03 2.21
CA GLY A 635 -5.83 -29.52 1.85
C GLY A 635 -6.65 -30.46 0.95
N LYS A 636 -6.15 -31.67 0.66
CA LYS A 636 -6.81 -32.64 -0.22
C LYS A 636 -7.91 -33.37 0.53
N THR A 637 -9.08 -33.46 -0.09
CA THR A 637 -10.28 -34.12 0.46
C THR A 637 -10.48 -35.49 -0.18
N PHE A 638 -10.83 -36.47 0.65
CA PHE A 638 -11.01 -37.85 0.25
C PHE A 638 -12.32 -38.43 0.79
N LEU A 639 -13.00 -39.24 -0.02
CA LEU A 639 -14.18 -40.03 0.33
C LEU A 639 -13.75 -41.48 0.55
N THR A 640 -14.13 -42.05 1.68
CA THR A 640 -13.82 -43.43 2.07
C THR A 640 -15.06 -44.22 2.40
N LEU A 641 -15.17 -45.43 1.87
CA LEU A 641 -16.24 -46.33 2.27
C LEU A 641 -15.86 -46.98 3.62
N PRO A 642 -16.68 -46.86 4.69
CA PRO A 642 -16.39 -47.49 5.97
C PRO A 642 -16.49 -49.02 5.83
N LYS A 643 -15.39 -49.74 6.03
CA LYS A 643 -15.40 -51.21 6.06
C LYS A 643 -16.15 -51.70 7.31
N LYS A 644 -17.00 -52.72 7.17
CA LYS A 644 -17.42 -53.53 8.34
C LYS A 644 -16.17 -54.22 8.88
N GLN A 645 -15.75 -53.88 10.10
CA GLN A 645 -14.65 -54.55 10.80
C GLN A 645 -14.89 -56.07 10.80
N THR A 646 -14.17 -56.80 9.94
CA THR A 646 -13.98 -58.24 10.09
C THR A 646 -12.64 -58.45 10.79
N LEU A 647 -12.66 -59.20 11.89
CA LEU A 647 -11.60 -59.42 12.88
C LEU A 647 -10.27 -60.00 12.35
N VAL A 648 -10.07 -60.11 11.03
CA VAL A 648 -8.91 -60.81 10.41
C VAL A 648 -8.23 -59.98 9.30
N GLY A 649 -8.66 -58.74 9.05
CA GLY A 649 -8.26 -57.96 7.86
C GLY A 649 -7.08 -56.98 8.01
N ASN A 650 -6.19 -57.09 8.99
CA ASN A 650 -5.13 -56.09 9.25
C ASN A 650 -3.95 -56.10 8.25
N LEU A 651 -4.08 -56.71 7.07
CA LEU A 651 -3.02 -56.76 6.05
C LEU A 651 -3.45 -56.35 4.62
N ALA A 652 -4.70 -55.94 4.38
CA ALA A 652 -5.12 -55.45 3.08
C ALA A 652 -5.15 -53.91 3.06
N ASN A 653 -4.25 -53.31 2.28
CA ASN A 653 -4.05 -51.86 2.15
C ASN A 653 -5.37 -51.08 2.03
N ASP A 654 -5.52 -50.03 2.85
CA ASP A 654 -6.70 -49.12 2.85
C ASP A 654 -6.83 -48.22 1.61
N ALA A 655 -5.96 -48.39 0.60
CA ALA A 655 -5.94 -47.57 -0.61
C ALA A 655 -7.08 -47.90 -1.61
N ASP A 656 -7.67 -49.10 -1.55
CA ASP A 656 -8.60 -49.57 -2.58
C ASP A 656 -9.99 -48.93 -2.52
N HIS A 657 -10.41 -48.35 -1.38
CA HIS A 657 -11.74 -47.70 -1.21
C HIS A 657 -11.67 -46.19 -0.89
N LEU A 658 -10.55 -45.55 -1.20
CA LEU A 658 -10.33 -44.11 -1.00
C LEU A 658 -10.35 -43.32 -2.33
N VAL A 659 -11.29 -42.39 -2.48
CA VAL A 659 -11.47 -41.58 -3.70
C VAL A 659 -11.17 -40.13 -3.39
N ARG A 660 -10.33 -39.47 -4.19
CA ARG A 660 -10.06 -38.04 -4.03
C ARG A 660 -11.06 -37.18 -4.81
N ILE A 661 -11.46 -36.07 -4.22
CA ILE A 661 -12.19 -35.00 -4.92
C ILE A 661 -11.15 -34.06 -5.53
N VAL A 662 -11.24 -33.86 -6.85
CA VAL A 662 -10.28 -33.06 -7.64
C VAL A 662 -10.74 -31.61 -7.71
N ASN A 663 -12.02 -31.38 -7.96
CA ASN A 663 -12.58 -30.05 -8.19
C ASN A 663 -14.08 -30.05 -7.85
N TYR A 664 -14.69 -28.87 -7.76
CA TYR A 664 -16.13 -28.73 -7.52
C TYR A 664 -16.69 -27.45 -8.17
N GLY A 665 -18.01 -27.39 -8.32
CA GLY A 665 -18.73 -26.15 -8.65
C GLY A 665 -20.22 -26.29 -8.37
N CYS A 666 -20.85 -25.21 -7.94
CA CYS A 666 -22.27 -25.18 -7.59
C CYS A 666 -23.04 -24.26 -8.54
N SER A 667 -24.32 -24.58 -8.78
CA SER A 667 -25.19 -23.83 -9.68
C SER A 667 -25.46 -22.42 -9.19
N GLN A 668 -25.55 -22.24 -7.87
CA GLN A 668 -25.70 -20.96 -7.20
C GLN A 668 -24.79 -20.95 -5.97
N GLN A 669 -24.02 -19.88 -5.78
CA GLN A 669 -23.13 -19.75 -4.62
C GLN A 669 -23.88 -19.11 -3.44
N GLY A 670 -23.75 -19.68 -2.24
CA GLY A 670 -24.33 -19.11 -1.00
C GLY A 670 -25.77 -19.55 -0.68
N SER A 671 -26.40 -20.40 -1.52
CA SER A 671 -27.68 -21.03 -1.21
C SER A 671 -27.47 -22.40 -0.57
N THR A 672 -28.17 -22.70 0.52
CA THR A 672 -28.12 -24.03 1.17
C THR A 672 -28.75 -25.13 0.33
N ASN A 673 -29.55 -24.77 -0.69
CA ASN A 673 -30.24 -25.68 -1.58
C ASN A 673 -29.65 -25.64 -3.01
N SER A 674 -28.38 -25.28 -3.18
CA SER A 674 -27.74 -25.28 -4.50
C SER A 674 -27.33 -26.69 -4.93
N SER A 675 -27.60 -27.05 -6.18
CA SER A 675 -27.06 -28.27 -6.79
C SER A 675 -25.58 -28.08 -7.16
N CYS A 676 -24.73 -29.03 -6.79
CA CYS A 676 -23.28 -28.98 -7.02
C CYS A 676 -22.78 -30.19 -7.81
N VAL A 677 -21.67 -30.00 -8.53
CA VAL A 677 -20.92 -31.04 -9.22
C VAL A 677 -19.55 -31.16 -8.55
N PHE A 678 -19.19 -32.37 -8.12
CA PHE A 678 -17.89 -32.70 -7.54
C PHE A 678 -17.14 -33.64 -8.47
N LEU A 679 -15.97 -33.22 -8.97
CA LEU A 679 -15.13 -34.05 -9.81
C LEU A 679 -14.34 -35.05 -8.99
N LEU A 680 -14.43 -36.33 -9.35
CA LEU A 680 -13.71 -37.43 -8.70
C LEU A 680 -12.49 -37.86 -9.50
N GLU A 681 -11.41 -38.23 -8.79
CA GLU A 681 -10.19 -38.80 -9.40
C GLU A 681 -10.39 -40.24 -9.90
N ARG A 682 -11.44 -40.92 -9.43
CA ARG A 682 -11.85 -42.25 -9.89
C ARG A 682 -13.36 -42.45 -9.67
N PRO A 683 -14.05 -43.22 -10.52
CA PRO A 683 -15.47 -43.53 -10.31
C PRO A 683 -15.69 -44.30 -9.00
N LEU A 684 -16.85 -44.11 -8.37
CA LEU A 684 -17.30 -44.95 -7.27
C LEU A 684 -17.75 -46.30 -7.83
N ASP A 685 -17.10 -47.38 -7.42
CA ASP A 685 -17.43 -48.70 -7.94
C ASP A 685 -18.63 -49.31 -7.18
N VAL A 686 -19.61 -49.79 -7.93
CA VAL A 686 -20.78 -50.48 -7.38
C VAL A 686 -20.36 -51.82 -6.75
N ALA A 687 -19.26 -52.42 -7.24
CA ALA A 687 -18.70 -53.66 -6.68
C ALA A 687 -18.26 -53.51 -5.22
N TRP A 688 -17.97 -52.30 -4.74
CA TRP A 688 -17.64 -52.08 -3.32
C TRP A 688 -18.79 -52.37 -2.36
N LEU A 689 -20.03 -52.40 -2.86
CA LEU A 689 -21.25 -52.61 -2.06
C LEU A 689 -21.76 -54.05 -2.13
N ASP A 690 -21.18 -54.86 -3.01
CA ASP A 690 -21.52 -56.27 -3.15
C ASP A 690 -20.98 -57.06 -1.95
N PRO A 691 -21.69 -58.10 -1.49
CA PRO A 691 -21.16 -58.99 -0.46
C PRO A 691 -19.82 -59.58 -0.94
N PRO A 692 -18.81 -59.72 -0.07
CA PRO A 692 -17.55 -60.32 -0.47
C PRO A 692 -17.84 -61.71 -1.03
N ASP A 693 -17.52 -61.91 -2.31
CA ASP A 693 -17.54 -63.24 -2.89
C ASP A 693 -16.58 -64.10 -2.07
N ASN A 694 -17.13 -65.09 -1.37
CA ASN A 694 -16.38 -66.09 -0.59
C ASN A 694 -15.56 -67.04 -1.49
N PHE A 695 -15.13 -66.59 -2.66
CA PHE A 695 -14.19 -67.30 -3.49
C PHE A 695 -12.78 -66.77 -3.23
N LEU A 696 -12.04 -67.56 -2.43
CA LEU A 696 -10.59 -67.49 -2.26
C LEU A 696 -9.87 -67.55 -3.62
N HIS A 697 -9.81 -66.43 -4.34
CA HIS A 697 -8.70 -66.20 -5.26
C HIS A 697 -7.54 -65.64 -4.45
N VAL A 698 -6.83 -66.53 -3.75
CA VAL A 698 -5.51 -66.21 -3.21
C VAL A 698 -4.62 -65.88 -4.40
N HIS A 699 -4.29 -64.61 -4.59
CA HIS A 699 -3.22 -64.18 -5.50
C HIS A 699 -1.87 -64.70 -4.97
N ILE A 700 -1.57 -65.97 -5.22
CA ILE A 700 -0.30 -66.65 -4.88
C ILE A 700 0.86 -66.16 -5.79
N GLY A 701 0.62 -65.24 -6.71
CA GLY A 701 1.58 -64.82 -7.74
C GLY A 701 2.92 -64.29 -7.18
N TRP A 702 2.90 -63.35 -6.25
CA TRP A 702 4.14 -62.71 -5.79
C TRP A 702 4.91 -63.51 -4.74
N ILE A 703 4.20 -64.21 -3.85
CA ILE A 703 4.83 -65.09 -2.85
C ILE A 703 5.45 -66.31 -3.56
N SER A 704 4.83 -66.84 -4.61
CA SER A 704 5.39 -67.92 -5.43
C SER A 704 6.64 -67.47 -6.21
N VAL A 705 6.69 -66.23 -6.70
CA VAL A 705 7.89 -65.68 -7.35
C VAL A 705 9.00 -65.45 -6.34
N GLY A 706 8.69 -64.92 -5.15
CA GLY A 706 9.66 -64.76 -4.06
C GLY A 706 10.26 -66.09 -3.59
N ILE A 707 9.42 -67.11 -3.36
CA ILE A 707 9.87 -68.46 -3.02
C ILE A 707 10.67 -69.09 -4.16
N GLY A 708 10.25 -68.89 -5.41
CA GLY A 708 10.97 -69.36 -6.60
C GLY A 708 12.36 -68.72 -6.76
N ILE A 709 12.51 -67.43 -6.47
CA ILE A 709 13.80 -66.74 -6.50
C ILE A 709 14.70 -67.24 -5.37
N VAL A 710 14.17 -67.40 -4.14
CA VAL A 710 14.97 -67.90 -3.01
C VAL A 710 15.45 -69.33 -3.26
N ILE A 711 14.58 -70.22 -3.75
CA ILE A 711 14.96 -71.59 -4.12
C ILE A 711 15.94 -71.58 -5.30
N GLY A 712 15.72 -70.72 -6.28
CA GLY A 712 16.60 -70.55 -7.45
C GLY A 712 18.01 -70.08 -7.06
N VAL A 713 18.14 -69.12 -6.15
CA VAL A 713 19.44 -68.62 -5.66
C VAL A 713 20.15 -69.69 -4.83
N ILE A 714 19.43 -70.46 -4.01
CA ILE A 714 20.02 -71.57 -3.24
C ILE A 714 20.53 -72.67 -4.18
N LEU A 715 19.74 -73.07 -5.18
CA LEU A 715 20.15 -74.08 -6.17
C LEU A 715 21.31 -73.60 -7.05
N PHE A 716 21.28 -72.34 -7.49
CA PHE A 716 22.34 -71.74 -8.29
C PHE A 716 23.63 -71.57 -7.48
N GLY A 717 23.53 -71.21 -6.19
CA GLY A 717 24.65 -71.18 -5.26
C GLY A 717 25.27 -72.57 -5.05
N PHE A 718 24.46 -73.62 -4.96
CA PHE A 718 24.95 -75.00 -4.83
C PHE A 718 25.64 -75.50 -6.10
N CYS A 719 25.11 -75.18 -7.28
CA CYS A 719 25.73 -75.53 -8.58
C CYS A 719 27.02 -74.73 -8.85
N THR A 720 27.07 -73.45 -8.52
CA THR A 720 28.26 -72.62 -8.77
C THR A 720 29.40 -72.94 -7.80
N THR A 721 29.12 -73.27 -6.54
CA THR A 721 30.14 -73.71 -5.58
C THR A 721 30.69 -75.10 -5.91
N THR A 722 29.86 -76.03 -6.41
CA THR A 722 30.33 -77.35 -6.87
C THR A 722 31.12 -77.27 -8.18
N VAL A 723 30.80 -76.34 -9.08
CA VAL A 723 31.59 -76.09 -10.31
C VAL A 723 32.88 -75.33 -10.03
N ALA A 724 32.88 -74.36 -9.11
CA ALA A 724 34.07 -73.61 -8.70
C ALA A 724 35.08 -74.47 -7.93
N LEU A 725 34.61 -75.41 -7.08
CA LEU A 725 35.47 -76.39 -6.41
C LEU A 725 36.05 -77.44 -7.37
N CYS A 726 35.38 -77.71 -8.50
CA CYS A 726 35.88 -78.60 -9.56
C CYS A 726 36.83 -77.90 -10.55
N LEU A 727 36.78 -76.57 -10.68
CA LEU A 727 37.61 -75.80 -11.63
C LEU A 727 38.79 -75.05 -10.99
N SER A 728 38.87 -74.90 -9.67
CA SER A 728 39.99 -74.21 -9.01
C SER A 728 41.29 -75.04 -8.87
N ARG A 729 41.35 -76.23 -9.48
CA ARG A 729 42.57 -77.07 -9.63
C ARG A 729 43.10 -77.08 -11.06
N ALA A 730 43.17 -75.92 -11.71
CA ALA A 730 44.00 -75.76 -12.91
C ALA A 730 44.39 -74.30 -13.17
N GLY A 731 45.69 -74.00 -13.01
CA GLY A 731 46.40 -73.11 -13.92
C GLY A 731 46.37 -71.61 -13.63
N GLN A 732 47.39 -71.15 -12.89
CA GLN A 732 47.90 -69.78 -12.94
C GLN A 732 48.31 -69.36 -14.37
N LYS A 733 48.12 -68.07 -14.73
CA LYS A 733 49.17 -67.21 -15.32
C LYS A 733 48.75 -65.73 -15.51
N LYS A 734 49.80 -64.93 -15.61
CA LYS A 734 49.97 -63.47 -15.49
C LYS A 734 49.42 -62.59 -16.63
N THR A 735 49.00 -61.38 -16.21
CA THR A 735 49.32 -60.02 -16.70
C THR A 735 49.18 -59.68 -18.20
N GLN A 736 48.37 -58.64 -18.50
CA GLN A 736 48.77 -57.50 -19.33
C GLN A 736 47.72 -56.36 -19.33
N THR A 737 48.21 -55.12 -19.17
CA THR A 737 47.56 -53.84 -19.50
C THR A 737 47.63 -53.58 -21.01
N PRO A 738 46.70 -52.79 -21.59
CA PRO A 738 47.14 -51.50 -22.15
C PRO A 738 46.15 -50.33 -22.02
N GLU A 739 46.68 -49.17 -22.41
CA GLU A 739 46.22 -47.77 -22.39
C GLU A 739 44.91 -47.45 -23.11
N LEU A 740 44.29 -46.31 -22.73
CA LEU A 740 43.55 -45.46 -23.68
C LEU A 740 43.54 -43.98 -23.22
N GLU A 741 44.18 -43.12 -24.01
CA GLU A 741 43.98 -41.67 -24.03
C GLU A 741 42.74 -41.30 -24.89
N SER A 742 41.99 -40.28 -24.50
CA SER A 742 41.96 -38.99 -25.23
C SER A 742 40.79 -38.07 -24.80
N ASN A 743 41.20 -36.84 -24.44
CA ASN A 743 40.59 -35.54 -24.71
C ASN A 743 39.10 -35.29 -24.43
N PHE A 744 38.82 -34.35 -23.51
CA PHE A 744 38.11 -33.10 -23.83
C PHE A 744 38.44 -32.01 -22.78
N THR A 745 38.98 -30.90 -23.25
CA THR A 745 39.35 -29.68 -22.49
C THR A 745 38.14 -28.75 -22.28
N PRO A 746 38.18 -27.88 -21.27
CA PRO A 746 37.14 -26.91 -20.97
C PRO A 746 37.30 -25.65 -21.83
N VAL A 747 36.18 -25.01 -22.20
CA VAL A 747 36.19 -23.67 -22.82
C VAL A 747 35.58 -22.70 -21.82
N GLY A 748 36.35 -21.67 -21.50
CA GLY A 748 36.02 -20.64 -20.52
C GLY A 748 35.26 -19.43 -21.06
N SER A 749 34.99 -18.55 -20.10
CA SER A 749 34.67 -17.11 -20.13
C SER A 749 34.44 -16.40 -21.46
N SER A 750 33.31 -15.69 -21.54
CA SER A 750 33.23 -14.41 -22.26
C SER A 750 32.23 -13.49 -21.57
N TYR A 751 32.75 -12.48 -20.86
CA TYR A 751 32.05 -11.23 -20.54
C TYR A 751 31.98 -10.35 -21.79
N MET A 752 30.89 -9.60 -21.96
CA MET A 752 30.79 -8.27 -22.58
C MET A 752 29.31 -7.91 -22.81
N PRO A 753 28.92 -6.63 -22.97
CA PRO A 753 29.45 -5.39 -22.38
C PRO A 753 28.34 -4.54 -21.72
N ILE A 754 28.74 -3.62 -20.83
CA ILE A 754 27.92 -2.45 -20.46
C ILE A 754 27.99 -1.48 -21.65
N THR A 755 26.85 -1.07 -22.18
CA THR A 755 26.72 0.10 -23.04
C THR A 755 25.95 1.15 -22.27
N SER A 756 26.68 2.18 -21.83
CA SER A 756 26.18 3.50 -21.54
C SER A 756 25.74 4.20 -22.84
N ASP A 757 24.89 5.21 -22.68
CA ASP A 757 24.40 6.19 -23.65
C ASP A 757 23.13 5.78 -24.40
N GLU A 758 22.00 6.44 -24.11
CA GLU A 758 21.45 7.50 -24.98
C GLU A 758 20.40 8.35 -24.22
N ASP A 759 20.80 9.60 -23.96
CA ASP A 759 20.08 10.87 -24.08
C ASP A 759 18.57 10.94 -23.78
N VAL A 760 18.28 11.50 -22.61
CA VAL A 760 17.01 12.15 -22.25
C VAL A 760 16.87 13.46 -23.03
N VAL A 761 15.81 13.56 -23.85
CA VAL A 761 15.40 14.81 -24.49
C VAL A 761 14.38 15.50 -23.58
N PRO A 762 14.63 16.73 -23.09
CA PRO A 762 13.62 17.49 -22.38
C PRO A 762 12.71 18.16 -23.40
N THR A 763 11.47 17.69 -23.52
CA THR A 763 10.42 18.48 -24.18
C THR A 763 9.62 19.22 -23.13
N ASP A 764 10.10 20.44 -22.84
CA ASP A 764 9.25 21.57 -22.51
C ASP A 764 8.09 21.64 -23.51
N TYR A 765 6.85 21.57 -23.02
CA TYR A 765 5.73 22.48 -23.33
C TYR A 765 4.44 21.92 -22.73
N ASP A 766 4.04 22.56 -21.63
CA ASP A 766 2.72 22.57 -21.01
C ASP A 766 1.58 22.49 -22.05
N ARG A 767 0.91 21.35 -22.11
CA ARG A 767 -0.40 21.18 -22.74
C ARG A 767 -1.32 20.49 -21.73
N GLY A 768 -2.38 21.19 -21.38
CA GLY A 768 -3.24 20.85 -20.26
C GLY A 768 -3.87 19.46 -20.29
N TYR A 769 -4.18 18.99 -19.09
CA TYR A 769 -5.01 17.83 -18.73
C TYR A 769 -4.78 16.59 -19.59
N GLU A 770 -3.76 15.81 -19.21
CA GLU A 770 -3.59 14.45 -19.70
C GLU A 770 -4.61 13.52 -19.04
N THR A 771 -5.29 12.73 -19.85
CA THR A 771 -6.13 11.62 -19.39
C THR A 771 -5.30 10.34 -19.41
N ASP A 772 -5.72 9.30 -18.68
CA ASP A 772 -5.05 7.97 -18.69
C ASP A 772 -4.85 7.39 -20.10
N VAL A 773 -5.51 7.95 -21.12
CA VAL A 773 -5.39 7.60 -22.55
C VAL A 773 -4.09 8.13 -23.17
N ASP A 774 -3.57 9.27 -22.69
CA ASP A 774 -2.41 9.95 -23.29
C ASP A 774 -1.08 9.43 -22.72
N MET A 775 -1.07 9.01 -21.45
CA MET A 775 0.10 8.49 -20.73
C MET A 775 0.60 7.13 -21.27
N VAL A 776 -0.27 6.34 -21.90
CA VAL A 776 0.05 4.96 -22.32
C VAL A 776 0.82 4.90 -23.64
N ARG A 777 0.84 5.98 -24.42
CA ARG A 777 1.42 5.94 -25.76
C ARG A 777 2.96 5.85 -25.74
N ASP A 778 3.60 6.40 -24.71
CA ASP A 778 5.06 6.33 -24.53
C ASP A 778 5.48 5.15 -23.63
N GLU A 779 4.66 4.72 -22.68
CA GLU A 779 5.02 3.66 -21.72
C GLU A 779 4.79 2.22 -22.21
N ALA A 780 3.85 1.99 -23.15
CA ALA A 780 3.64 0.65 -23.73
C ALA A 780 4.87 0.12 -24.49
N ALA A 781 5.81 1.01 -24.84
CA ALA A 781 7.06 0.64 -25.51
C ALA A 781 8.15 0.11 -24.56
N LEU A 782 8.03 0.34 -23.25
CA LEU A 782 9.08 0.09 -22.25
C LEU A 782 8.82 -1.12 -21.34
N LEU A 783 7.56 -1.57 -21.22
CA LEU A 783 7.17 -2.59 -20.24
C LEU A 783 7.13 -4.04 -20.76
N LEU A 784 7.58 -4.31 -21.99
CA LEU A 784 7.67 -5.67 -22.54
C LEU A 784 9.08 -5.98 -23.06
N PRO A 785 9.69 -7.13 -22.69
CA PRO A 785 10.93 -7.56 -23.32
C PRO A 785 10.66 -7.83 -24.81
N LYS A 786 11.28 -7.04 -25.70
CA LYS A 786 11.21 -7.23 -27.15
C LYS A 786 11.99 -8.48 -27.56
N HIS A 787 11.37 -9.65 -27.40
CA HIS A 787 11.76 -10.84 -28.15
C HIS A 787 10.76 -11.08 -29.28
N GLY A 788 11.13 -10.64 -30.48
CA GLY A 788 10.42 -10.94 -31.71
C GLY A 788 10.75 -9.95 -32.82
N ASN A 789 11.38 -10.42 -33.90
CA ASN A 789 11.51 -9.67 -35.15
C ASN A 789 10.12 -9.47 -35.77
N VAL A 790 9.47 -8.37 -35.45
CA VAL A 790 8.22 -7.94 -36.11
C VAL A 790 8.58 -7.03 -37.28
N ARG A 791 8.27 -7.51 -38.50
CA ARG A 791 8.28 -6.71 -39.72
C ARG A 791 7.30 -5.53 -39.58
N ALA A 792 7.79 -4.32 -39.78
CA ALA A 792 6.97 -3.12 -39.86
C ALA A 792 5.96 -3.21 -41.03
N PRO A 793 4.67 -2.87 -40.82
CA PRO A 793 3.74 -2.67 -41.93
C PRO A 793 3.97 -1.30 -42.59
N ALA A 794 3.71 -1.28 -43.91
CA ALA A 794 3.96 -0.17 -44.81
C ALA A 794 3.17 1.10 -44.45
N ARG A 795 3.85 2.25 -44.54
CA ARG A 795 3.22 3.58 -44.52
C ARG A 795 2.44 3.80 -45.80
N TYR A 796 1.21 4.29 -45.65
CA TYR A 796 0.40 4.86 -46.73
C TYR A 796 0.81 6.32 -46.97
N ASP A 797 1.02 6.66 -48.24
CA ASP A 797 1.31 8.00 -48.76
C ASP A 797 0.10 8.94 -48.72
N SER A 798 0.36 10.23 -48.48
CA SER A 798 -0.40 11.32 -49.13
C SER A 798 0.47 12.59 -49.32
N THR A 799 1.12 12.64 -50.49
CA THR A 799 1.30 13.78 -51.42
C THR A 799 1.42 15.25 -50.92
N SER A 800 2.65 15.79 -51.09
CA SER A 800 3.01 17.04 -51.84
C SER A 800 2.94 18.44 -51.17
N PRO A 801 3.75 19.46 -51.60
CA PRO A 801 5.10 19.44 -52.19
C PRO A 801 6.08 20.59 -51.76
N LEU A 802 7.34 20.46 -52.21
CA LEU A 802 8.34 21.51 -52.56
C LEU A 802 9.05 22.36 -51.47
N GLY A 803 10.32 21.98 -51.19
CA GLY A 803 11.47 22.86 -51.52
C GLY A 803 12.16 23.66 -50.39
N VAL A 804 13.48 23.48 -50.33
CA VAL A 804 14.57 24.35 -49.80
C VAL A 804 15.23 23.89 -48.47
N PRO A 805 16.58 23.87 -48.38
CA PRO A 805 17.35 23.04 -47.45
C PRO A 805 17.72 23.72 -46.12
N SER A 806 18.00 22.87 -45.13
CA SER A 806 18.47 23.20 -43.78
C SER A 806 19.83 23.91 -43.77
N ALA A 807 19.91 25.05 -43.08
CA ALA A 807 21.16 25.68 -42.65
C ALA A 807 21.43 25.37 -41.15
N PRO A 808 22.70 25.21 -40.74
CA PRO A 808 23.07 24.81 -39.39
C PRO A 808 23.03 26.02 -38.43
N ARG A 809 22.49 25.85 -37.23
CA ARG A 809 22.62 26.82 -36.13
C ARG A 809 23.59 26.29 -35.07
N LYS A 810 24.81 26.82 -35.09
CA LYS A 810 25.65 27.04 -33.90
C LYS A 810 26.29 28.40 -34.04
N ILE A 811 25.90 29.36 -33.22
CA ILE A 811 26.71 30.55 -32.91
C ILE A 811 26.65 30.75 -31.40
N LYS A 812 27.81 30.59 -30.76
CA LYS A 812 28.09 30.98 -29.37
C LYS A 812 28.10 32.51 -29.31
N THR A 813 27.39 33.10 -28.35
CA THR A 813 27.43 34.56 -28.11
C THR A 813 28.15 34.86 -26.80
N SER A 814 29.44 35.14 -26.91
CA SER A 814 30.16 36.01 -25.98
C SER A 814 30.75 37.16 -26.80
N GLY A 815 30.32 38.39 -26.51
CA GLY A 815 30.89 39.61 -27.06
C GLY A 815 29.99 40.33 -28.05
N VAL A 816 29.36 41.42 -27.61
CA VAL A 816 29.58 42.80 -28.07
C VAL A 816 28.48 43.65 -27.41
N ILE A 817 28.86 44.32 -26.32
CA ILE A 817 28.25 45.56 -25.87
C ILE A 817 28.74 46.65 -26.84
N GLU A 818 27.90 47.66 -27.03
CA GLU A 818 28.15 48.97 -27.66
C GLU A 818 27.59 49.17 -29.07
N ASN A 819 26.70 50.16 -29.15
CA ASN A 819 26.19 50.87 -30.31
C ASN A 819 25.12 50.15 -31.15
N ILE A 820 23.84 50.39 -30.80
CA ILE A 820 22.90 51.15 -31.65
C ILE A 820 21.86 51.79 -30.71
N ASN A 821 22.12 53.06 -30.37
CA ASN A 821 21.09 54.04 -30.04
C ASN A 821 20.46 54.52 -31.37
N ARG A 822 19.21 55.00 -31.29
CA ARG A 822 18.35 55.64 -32.32
C ARG A 822 17.48 54.69 -33.15
N ASP A 823 16.23 54.99 -33.44
CA ASP A 823 15.32 56.06 -33.02
C ASP A 823 13.90 55.58 -33.26
N ARG A 824 12.99 56.03 -32.40
CA ARG A 824 11.54 55.94 -32.58
C ARG A 824 11.14 56.60 -33.91
N ASN A 825 10.29 55.93 -34.67
CA ASN A 825 9.37 56.56 -35.62
C ASN A 825 8.05 55.79 -35.62
N LEU A 826 7.15 56.21 -34.73
CA LEU A 826 5.70 56.06 -34.89
C LEU A 826 5.16 57.35 -35.54
N PRO A 827 4.08 57.25 -36.33
CA PRO A 827 3.11 58.34 -36.36
C PRO A 827 1.66 57.82 -36.18
N PRO A 828 0.69 58.66 -35.75
CA PRO A 828 0.73 59.93 -34.98
C PRO A 828 0.01 59.79 -33.62
N VAL A 829 0.14 60.64 -32.59
CA VAL A 829 0.38 62.09 -32.44
C VAL A 829 1.50 62.36 -31.45
#